data_AF-B6HRJ6-F1
#
_entry.id   AF-B6HRJ6-F1
#
_cell.length_a   1.000
_cell.length_b   1.000
_cell.length_c   1.000
_cell.angle_alpha   90.00
_cell.angle_beta   90.00
_cell.angle_gamma   90.00
#
_symmetry.space_group_name_H-M   'P 1'
#
loop_
_entity.id
_entity.type
_entity.pdbx_description
1 polymer ?
#
loop_
_entity_poly.entity_id
_entity_poly.type
_entity_poly.pdbx_seq_one_letter_code
_entity_poly.pdbx_strand_id
1 'polypeptide(L)'
;MQSRPEYSGASAQSSSPDTSTEYPLQEIRSQYKDEARDNDEISFDLEVGDVPLLPQEHMDTQSEKFERDPPFSCTPSGFCAWLRGPTPPHVYHINPWFPRLQAAPARLIDQKFPHRSSKIALLFGGLFFWIVVFFASLKASVAGQEVPGYGQPVKLSCHHRLWSNSTNCGLNGDLCRPFEDQSFAFRCPSGCAAAILLEPYVVGDQELNYRPLVVGGKPFNVDGHDSGTYRGDSSICASALHAGLIDDARGGCGILHRAGEQKNFYSSSQHGIESIEFLSSFPMSFRLSNEASTLDSNETYPIKCSDARWSLFAFTLIWTTILSLVVTSAPAFYSMIYFIVWFQVAMASDPPSMGSYYDLVSIALGRFLPGAFVGFVLYYFCVRHTLKNLDAHWDKTVLWLGGCWVGALNTDTFDRIPISRLTPHDIQQQPGAVTALIIVVGSLIAIAFGQAHCFRREGRFFPTISIYGILVAVVLILVAVPNMNLRIHHYILSLLFLPGTTMQTRPSLLYSGILIGLFINGIARWGFDSILQTPGALLDGAKLGTVPPKIYPPSMTDANNLVFSFPDLEPHADGLSVLVNDVERFQVFRPKDGQHLPDFTWSRTYPNELEYFRFGFVHTNALGGLWYEDFSPPAVWGVDGNFAFRDPEIPEDPESESE
;
A
#
# COMPACT_ATOMS: atom_id res chain seq x y z
N MET A 1 -47.21 4.03 13.63
CA MET A 1 -47.79 2.68 13.38
C MET A 1 -46.60 1.78 13.06
N GLN A 2 -46.23 0.86 13.96
CA GLN A 2 -46.70 -0.55 14.01
C GLN A 2 -46.28 -1.34 12.75
N SER A 3 -45.65 -2.52 12.84
CA SER A 3 -45.21 -3.30 14.01
C SER A 3 -44.28 -4.46 13.58
N ARG A 4 -43.29 -4.82 14.40
CA ARG A 4 -42.61 -6.13 14.32
C ARG A 4 -43.44 -7.20 15.05
N PRO A 5 -43.43 -8.47 14.62
CA PRO A 5 -43.90 -9.59 15.43
C PRO A 5 -42.78 -10.11 16.35
N GLU A 6 -43.13 -10.35 17.61
CA GLU A 6 -42.38 -11.22 18.53
C GLU A 6 -42.81 -12.68 18.32
N TYR A 7 -42.02 -13.63 18.81
CA TYR A 7 -42.49 -14.99 19.07
C TYR A 7 -41.99 -15.45 20.45
N SER A 8 -42.87 -16.04 21.25
CA SER A 8 -42.66 -16.24 22.70
C SER A 8 -43.18 -17.59 23.20
N GLY A 9 -42.52 -18.10 24.25
CA GLY A 9 -43.01 -19.20 25.09
C GLY A 9 -42.59 -20.63 24.67
N ALA A 10 -42.42 -21.59 25.58
CA ALA A 10 -42.46 -21.52 27.05
C ALA A 10 -41.72 -22.72 27.71
N SER A 11 -41.60 -22.71 29.04
CA SER A 11 -40.82 -23.64 29.88
C SER A 11 -41.69 -24.58 30.74
N ALA A 12 -41.19 -25.79 31.05
CA ALA A 12 -41.56 -26.75 32.14
C ALA A 12 -40.72 -28.05 31.95
N GLN A 13 -40.30 -28.88 32.91
CA GLN A 13 -40.22 -28.92 34.39
C GLN A 13 -38.86 -29.64 34.73
N SER A 14 -38.10 -29.33 35.79
CA SER A 14 -38.31 -29.41 37.25
C SER A 14 -38.25 -30.82 37.87
N SER A 15 -37.12 -31.15 38.52
CA SER A 15 -37.05 -31.99 39.73
C SER A 15 -35.73 -31.72 40.50
N SER A 16 -35.81 -31.56 41.82
CA SER A 16 -34.68 -31.40 42.77
C SER A 16 -34.80 -32.47 43.86
N PRO A 17 -33.75 -32.76 44.64
CA PRO A 17 -33.57 -32.03 45.90
C PRO A 17 -32.10 -31.76 46.32
N ASP A 18 -31.96 -31.05 47.44
CA ASP A 18 -30.71 -30.59 48.06
C ASP A 18 -29.71 -31.67 48.50
N THR A 19 -28.42 -31.31 48.50
CA THR A 19 -27.52 -31.65 49.62
C THR A 19 -26.44 -30.58 49.80
N SER A 20 -26.47 -29.92 50.96
CA SER A 20 -25.46 -28.95 51.41
C SER A 20 -24.31 -29.65 52.15
N THR A 21 -23.07 -29.31 51.82
CA THR A 21 -21.91 -29.61 52.68
C THR A 21 -20.82 -28.54 52.55
N GLU A 22 -20.88 -27.53 53.41
CA GLU A 22 -19.67 -26.85 53.89
C GLU A 22 -18.83 -27.84 54.73
N TYR A 23 -17.49 -27.73 54.69
CA TYR A 23 -16.57 -28.12 55.77
C TYR A 23 -15.14 -27.62 55.47
N PRO A 24 -14.22 -27.48 56.45
CA PRO A 24 -13.76 -26.13 56.77
C PRO A 24 -12.23 -25.96 56.79
N LEU A 25 -11.80 -24.70 56.96
CA LEU A 25 -10.49 -24.38 57.51
C LEU A 25 -10.37 -24.90 58.96
N GLN A 26 -9.26 -25.55 59.28
CA GLN A 26 -8.88 -25.83 60.66
C GLN A 26 -7.43 -25.38 60.92
N GLU A 27 -7.26 -24.57 61.97
CA GLU A 27 -5.98 -24.05 62.43
C GLU A 27 -5.06 -25.15 62.98
N ILE A 28 -3.75 -24.94 62.85
CA ILE A 28 -2.78 -25.28 63.91
C ILE A 28 -1.97 -24.02 64.23
N ARG A 29 -1.96 -23.64 65.51
CA ARG A 29 -1.37 -22.39 66.02
C ARG A 29 -0.39 -22.65 67.16
N SER A 30 0.88 -22.31 66.95
CA SER A 30 1.89 -21.93 67.97
C SER A 30 3.23 -21.65 67.25
N GLN A 31 4.12 -20.74 67.67
CA GLN A 31 4.18 -19.92 68.89
C GLN A 31 5.03 -18.64 68.65
N TYR A 32 4.52 -17.48 69.10
CA TYR A 32 5.21 -16.25 69.53
C TYR A 32 6.73 -16.03 69.25
N LYS A 33 7.08 -14.91 68.58
CA LYS A 33 7.39 -13.64 69.26
C LYS A 33 7.50 -12.43 68.31
N ASP A 34 7.32 -11.24 68.88
CA ASP A 34 7.18 -9.93 68.22
C ASP A 34 8.50 -9.32 67.70
N GLU A 35 8.45 -8.52 66.61
CA GLU A 35 8.65 -7.05 66.66
C GLU A 35 8.42 -6.32 65.31
N ALA A 36 7.84 -5.11 65.40
CA ALA A 36 7.79 -3.95 64.48
C ALA A 36 7.77 -4.04 62.93
N ARG A 37 6.77 -3.34 62.35
CA ARG A 37 6.68 -2.72 61.00
C ARG A 37 8.00 -2.20 60.40
N ASP A 38 8.18 -2.34 59.07
CA ASP A 38 7.78 -1.31 58.09
C ASP A 38 7.59 -1.89 56.66
N ASN A 39 7.24 -1.04 55.68
CA ASN A 39 6.95 -1.42 54.29
C ASN A 39 8.23 -1.58 53.44
N ASP A 40 8.31 -2.63 52.61
CA ASP A 40 9.37 -2.76 51.59
C ASP A 40 8.82 -2.81 50.16
N GLU A 41 9.44 -2.00 49.29
CA GLU A 41 9.38 -2.12 47.83
C GLU A 41 10.24 -3.31 47.37
N ILE A 42 9.83 -4.00 46.31
CA ILE A 42 10.61 -5.11 45.75
C ILE A 42 11.80 -4.55 44.94
N SER A 43 12.94 -4.36 45.60
CA SER A 43 14.25 -4.22 44.96
C SER A 43 14.86 -5.59 44.67
N PHE A 44 15.38 -5.78 43.46
CA PHE A 44 16.08 -7.02 43.09
C PHE A 44 17.58 -6.81 43.20
N ASP A 45 18.22 -7.49 44.16
CA ASP A 45 19.64 -7.36 44.45
C ASP A 45 20.54 -7.87 43.32
N LEU A 46 21.69 -7.22 43.17
CA LEU A 46 22.84 -7.75 42.45
C LEU A 46 24.09 -7.31 43.21
N GLU A 47 24.76 -8.28 43.82
CA GLU A 47 25.82 -8.09 44.81
C GLU A 47 26.97 -7.20 44.29
N VAL A 48 27.26 -6.13 45.05
CA VAL A 48 28.48 -5.34 44.87
C VAL A 48 29.56 -5.97 45.75
N GLY A 49 30.52 -6.66 45.12
CA GLY A 49 31.67 -7.25 45.81
C GLY A 49 32.60 -6.21 46.43
N ASP A 50 33.29 -6.61 47.50
CA ASP A 50 34.10 -5.76 48.38
C ASP A 50 35.20 -4.94 47.67
N VAL A 51 35.49 -3.77 48.26
CA VAL A 51 36.58 -2.87 47.86
C VAL A 51 37.88 -3.22 48.61
N PRO A 52 38.97 -3.62 47.93
CA PRO A 52 40.29 -3.68 48.52
C PRO A 52 40.96 -2.30 48.51
N LEU A 53 41.63 -1.96 49.61
CA LEU A 53 42.41 -0.73 49.77
C LEU A 53 43.65 -0.69 48.85
N LEU A 54 44.05 0.53 48.46
CA LEU A 54 45.23 0.84 47.64
C LEU A 54 46.55 0.21 48.14
N PRO A 55 47.37 -0.33 47.22
CA PRO A 55 48.83 -0.29 47.32
C PRO A 55 49.40 0.90 46.55
N GLN A 56 50.52 1.43 47.05
CA GLN A 56 51.18 2.63 46.55
C GLN A 56 52.35 2.28 45.59
N GLU A 57 52.49 3.08 44.52
CA GLU A 57 53.65 3.21 43.62
C GLU A 57 54.31 1.95 42.99
N HIS A 58 54.21 1.87 41.66
CA HIS A 58 55.43 1.76 40.83
C HIS A 58 55.22 2.42 39.46
N MET A 59 56.11 3.34 39.07
CA MET A 59 56.17 3.85 37.70
C MET A 59 56.83 2.81 36.79
N ASP A 60 56.03 1.90 36.24
CA ASP A 60 56.44 1.09 35.10
C ASP A 60 55.88 1.68 33.81
N THR A 61 56.77 2.29 33.01
CA THR A 61 56.51 2.68 31.63
C THR A 61 56.31 1.45 30.74
N GLN A 62 55.14 0.82 30.84
CA GLN A 62 54.71 -0.20 29.89
C GLN A 62 54.28 0.45 28.58
N SER A 63 55.21 0.43 27.63
CA SER A 63 55.04 0.58 26.17
C SER A 63 53.59 0.47 25.69
N GLU A 64 53.12 1.51 25.00
CA GLU A 64 51.84 1.53 24.29
C GLU A 64 51.74 0.29 23.38
N LYS A 65 50.88 -0.64 23.78
CA LYS A 65 50.69 -1.91 23.07
C LYS A 65 49.87 -1.65 21.82
N PHE A 66 50.58 -1.22 20.77
CA PHE A 66 50.11 -0.85 19.43
C PHE A 66 48.72 -1.40 19.08
N GLU A 67 47.76 -0.49 18.89
CA GLU A 67 46.46 -0.82 18.30
C GLU A 67 46.69 -1.55 16.97
N ARG A 68 46.24 -2.80 16.88
CA ARG A 68 46.35 -3.61 15.66
C ARG A 68 44.96 -3.96 15.14
N ASP A 69 44.52 -3.23 14.13
CA ASP A 69 43.59 -3.81 13.15
C ASP A 69 44.38 -4.95 12.45
N PRO A 70 43.91 -6.21 12.49
CA PRO A 70 44.61 -7.32 11.85
C PRO A 70 44.85 -7.01 10.35
N PRO A 71 46.08 -7.16 9.83
CA PRO A 71 46.35 -6.87 8.42
C PRO A 71 45.57 -7.84 7.52
N PHE A 72 45.03 -7.32 6.41
CA PHE A 72 44.37 -8.15 5.43
C PHE A 72 45.34 -9.21 4.90
N SER A 73 44.90 -10.47 4.90
CA SER A 73 45.70 -11.62 4.48
C SER A 73 44.83 -12.59 3.69
N CYS A 74 45.35 -13.06 2.55
CA CYS A 74 44.62 -13.95 1.65
C CYS A 74 44.55 -15.42 2.16
N THR A 75 45.10 -15.73 3.34
CA THR A 75 44.89 -17.05 3.95
C THR A 75 43.50 -17.12 4.59
N PRO A 76 42.79 -18.27 4.58
CA PRO A 76 41.46 -18.38 5.18
C PRO A 76 41.42 -17.98 6.67
N SER A 77 42.46 -18.32 7.43
CA SER A 77 42.60 -17.93 8.84
C SER A 77 42.88 -16.43 9.00
N GLY A 78 43.71 -15.84 8.15
CA GLY A 78 44.01 -14.41 8.14
C GLY A 78 42.80 -13.55 7.73
N PHE A 79 42.05 -13.99 6.72
CA PHE A 79 40.81 -13.35 6.29
C PHE A 79 39.72 -13.43 7.38
N CYS A 80 39.54 -14.59 8.01
CA CYS A 80 38.64 -14.73 9.15
C CYS A 80 39.07 -13.87 10.35
N ALA A 81 40.37 -13.71 10.61
CA ALA A 81 40.87 -12.78 11.62
C ALA A 81 40.58 -11.31 11.25
N TRP A 82 40.78 -10.93 10.00
CA TRP A 82 40.44 -9.60 9.48
C TRP A 82 38.94 -9.27 9.61
N LEU A 83 38.06 -10.25 9.32
CA LEU A 83 36.61 -10.14 9.48
C LEU A 83 36.15 -10.02 10.94
N ARG A 84 36.92 -10.52 11.91
CA ARG A 84 36.63 -10.31 13.35
C ARG A 84 36.84 -8.87 13.79
N GLY A 85 37.60 -8.08 13.02
CA GLY A 85 37.84 -6.67 13.32
C GLY A 85 39.01 -6.39 14.26
N PRO A 86 39.19 -5.12 14.63
CA PRO A 86 40.24 -4.68 15.52
C PRO A 86 39.99 -5.10 16.97
N THR A 87 41.06 -5.24 17.74
CA THR A 87 41.02 -5.41 19.20
C THR A 87 41.81 -4.28 19.87
N PRO A 88 41.17 -3.41 20.67
CA PRO A 88 39.75 -3.41 21.05
C PRO A 88 38.80 -3.03 19.90
N PRO A 89 37.52 -3.44 19.97
CA PRO A 89 36.51 -3.07 18.98
C PRO A 89 36.20 -1.57 19.03
N HIS A 90 36.00 -0.96 17.87
CA HIS A 90 35.67 0.46 17.76
C HIS A 90 34.16 0.67 17.79
N VAL A 91 33.64 1.05 18.96
CA VAL A 91 32.22 1.44 19.13
C VAL A 91 31.98 2.81 18.50
N TYR A 92 31.04 2.90 17.57
CA TYR A 92 30.67 4.18 16.97
C TYR A 92 29.82 5.03 17.94
N HIS A 93 30.03 6.34 17.89
CA HIS A 93 29.22 7.33 18.61
C HIS A 93 29.08 8.60 17.75
N ILE A 94 27.87 9.20 17.71
CA ILE A 94 27.63 10.44 16.95
C ILE A 94 27.89 11.64 17.85
N ASN A 95 28.96 12.36 17.59
CA ASN A 95 29.26 13.59 18.30
C ASN A 95 28.45 14.78 17.72
N PRO A 96 27.71 15.53 18.56
CA PRO A 96 26.86 16.64 18.12
C PRO A 96 27.66 17.80 17.53
N TRP A 97 27.20 18.35 16.40
CA TRP A 97 27.65 19.64 15.89
C TRP A 97 27.10 20.79 16.77
N PHE A 98 27.97 21.67 17.28
CA PHE A 98 27.59 22.75 18.20
C PHE A 98 26.79 22.27 19.45
N PRO A 99 27.40 21.44 20.34
CA PRO A 99 26.68 20.77 21.43
C PRO A 99 25.87 21.70 22.35
N ARG A 100 26.38 22.92 22.57
CA ARG A 100 25.70 23.94 23.40
C ARG A 100 24.38 24.43 22.80
N LEU A 101 24.27 24.50 21.47
CA LEU A 101 23.05 24.91 20.77
C LEU A 101 22.06 23.75 20.70
N GLN A 102 22.51 22.54 20.38
CA GLN A 102 21.63 21.36 20.32
C GLN A 102 20.99 21.04 21.68
N ALA A 103 21.72 21.22 22.78
CA ALA A 103 21.20 20.99 24.13
C ALA A 103 20.30 22.12 24.67
N ALA A 104 20.21 23.28 24.02
CA ALA A 104 19.47 24.42 24.55
C ALA A 104 17.95 24.19 24.70
N PRO A 105 17.22 23.57 23.74
CA PRO A 105 15.79 23.29 23.91
C PRO A 105 15.51 22.30 25.05
N ALA A 106 16.30 21.23 25.15
CA ALA A 106 16.21 20.25 26.23
C ALA A 106 16.44 20.90 27.61
N ARG A 107 17.51 21.70 27.76
CA ARG A 107 17.82 22.45 28.99
C ARG A 107 16.70 23.41 29.39
N LEU A 108 16.04 24.07 28.44
CA LEU A 108 14.93 24.98 28.74
C LEU A 108 13.73 24.22 29.33
N ILE A 109 13.45 23.00 28.86
CA ILE A 109 12.43 22.14 29.46
C ILE A 109 12.88 21.58 30.81
N ASP A 110 14.14 21.17 30.95
CA ASP A 110 14.69 20.71 32.24
C ASP A 110 14.63 21.81 33.32
N GLN A 111 14.84 23.08 32.93
CA GLN A 111 14.73 24.24 33.82
C GLN A 111 13.27 24.58 34.18
N LYS A 112 12.34 24.54 33.22
CA LYS A 112 10.92 24.88 33.45
C LYS A 112 10.12 23.74 34.09
N PHE A 113 10.50 22.49 33.85
CA PHE A 113 9.79 21.29 34.28
C PHE A 113 10.77 20.28 34.88
N PRO A 114 11.35 20.54 36.07
CA PRO A 114 12.41 19.70 36.64
C PRO A 114 11.94 18.27 36.95
N HIS A 115 10.71 18.09 37.43
CA HIS A 115 10.18 16.79 37.84
C HIS A 115 9.81 15.88 36.65
N ARG A 116 10.12 14.59 36.79
CA ARG A 116 9.79 13.55 35.78
C ARG A 116 8.29 13.48 35.48
N SER A 117 7.44 13.62 36.50
CA SER A 117 5.98 13.70 36.35
C SER A 117 5.54 14.87 35.48
N SER A 118 6.10 16.07 35.69
CA SER A 118 5.81 17.25 34.87
C SER A 118 6.23 17.08 33.42
N LYS A 119 7.38 16.45 33.15
CA LYS A 119 7.82 16.14 31.77
C LYS A 119 6.91 15.13 31.09
N ILE A 120 6.45 14.10 31.82
CA ILE A 120 5.48 13.11 31.32
C ILE A 120 4.13 13.78 31.03
N ALA A 121 3.63 14.61 31.94
CA ALA A 121 2.37 15.35 31.75
C ALA A 121 2.44 16.33 30.57
N LEU A 122 3.57 17.02 30.37
CA LEU A 122 3.81 17.88 29.20
C LEU A 122 3.81 17.07 27.91
N LEU A 123 4.43 15.89 27.90
CA LEU A 123 4.48 15.02 26.71
C LEU A 123 3.09 14.50 26.32
N PHE A 124 2.33 13.96 27.29
CA PHE A 124 0.97 13.48 27.05
C PHE A 124 0.00 14.63 26.73
N GLY A 125 0.12 15.78 27.37
CA GLY A 125 -0.66 16.98 27.02
C GLY A 125 -0.36 17.48 25.61
N GLY A 126 0.90 17.43 25.18
CA GLY A 126 1.30 17.74 23.81
C GLY A 126 0.79 16.72 22.79
N LEU A 127 0.83 15.42 23.11
CA LEU A 127 0.23 14.39 22.27
C LEU A 127 -1.29 14.58 22.16
N PHE A 128 -1.99 14.85 23.27
CA PHE A 128 -3.42 15.11 23.30
C PHE A 128 -3.79 16.36 22.48
N PHE A 129 -3.01 17.44 22.58
CA PHE A 129 -3.18 18.62 21.73
C PHE A 129 -3.08 18.27 20.24
N TRP A 130 -2.04 17.51 19.85
CA TRP A 130 -1.90 17.06 18.46
C TRP A 130 -3.07 16.19 18.02
N ILE A 131 -3.52 15.24 18.84
CA ILE A 131 -4.71 14.40 18.57
C ILE A 131 -5.95 15.28 18.34
N VAL A 132 -6.26 16.20 19.26
CA VAL A 132 -7.44 17.06 19.14
C VAL A 132 -7.39 17.91 17.86
N VAL A 133 -6.26 18.56 17.58
CA VAL A 133 -6.11 19.38 16.37
C VAL A 133 -6.18 18.52 15.11
N PHE A 134 -5.43 17.42 15.04
CA PHE A 134 -5.39 16.53 13.86
C PHE A 134 -6.77 15.94 13.54
N PHE A 135 -7.44 15.32 14.51
CA PHE A 135 -8.75 14.70 14.30
C PHE A 135 -9.86 15.73 14.08
N ALA A 136 -9.82 16.90 14.73
CA ALA A 136 -10.78 17.98 14.45
C ALA A 136 -10.59 18.56 13.04
N SER A 137 -9.35 18.82 12.61
CA SER A 137 -9.05 19.30 11.25
C SER A 137 -9.38 18.24 10.19
N LEU A 138 -9.13 16.96 10.44
CA LEU A 138 -9.52 15.88 9.55
C LEU A 138 -11.04 15.75 9.43
N LYS A 139 -11.77 15.78 10.56
CA LYS A 139 -13.24 15.79 10.56
C LYS A 139 -13.81 17.01 9.87
N ALA A 140 -13.22 18.20 10.05
CA ALA A 140 -13.64 19.42 9.34
C ALA A 140 -13.36 19.35 7.83
N SER A 141 -12.24 18.75 7.42
CA SER A 141 -11.90 18.47 6.01
C SER A 141 -12.89 17.51 5.32
N VAL A 142 -13.59 16.67 6.08
CA VAL A 142 -14.66 15.78 5.57
C VAL A 142 -16.04 16.45 5.66
N ALA A 143 -16.39 17.00 6.82
CA ALA A 143 -17.72 17.53 7.10
C ALA A 143 -18.01 18.90 6.45
N GLY A 144 -16.98 19.72 6.23
CA GLY A 144 -17.11 21.04 5.59
C GLY A 144 -17.20 21.01 4.06
N GLN A 145 -17.51 19.87 3.47
CA GLN A 145 -17.47 19.65 2.01
C GLN A 145 -18.80 19.13 1.43
N GLU A 146 -19.89 19.11 2.19
CA GLU A 146 -21.20 18.70 1.66
C GLU A 146 -21.64 19.60 0.49
N VAL A 147 -21.80 18.99 -0.69
CA VAL A 147 -22.19 19.69 -1.92
C VAL A 147 -23.71 19.72 -2.00
N PRO A 148 -24.35 20.90 -2.12
CA PRO A 148 -25.81 21.02 -2.21
C PRO A 148 -26.37 20.11 -3.33
N GLY A 149 -27.35 19.27 -3.00
CA GLY A 149 -27.96 18.32 -3.93
C GLY A 149 -27.18 17.00 -4.17
N TYR A 150 -25.90 16.91 -3.80
CA TYR A 150 -25.05 15.74 -4.07
C TYR A 150 -24.43 15.09 -2.82
N GLY A 151 -24.58 15.70 -1.64
CA GLY A 151 -24.11 15.14 -0.37
C GLY A 151 -22.59 15.28 -0.16
N GLN A 152 -22.01 14.43 0.69
CA GLN A 152 -20.57 14.47 0.96
C GLN A 152 -19.76 13.83 -0.19
N PRO A 153 -18.69 14.48 -0.70
CA PRO A 153 -17.86 13.95 -1.77
C PRO A 153 -17.25 12.59 -1.44
N VAL A 154 -17.46 11.61 -2.32
CA VAL A 154 -16.84 10.30 -2.24
C VAL A 154 -15.33 10.45 -2.48
N LYS A 155 -14.52 10.04 -1.51
CA LYS A 155 -13.06 10.04 -1.67
C LYS A 155 -12.64 8.91 -2.62
N LEU A 156 -11.99 9.27 -3.71
CA LEU A 156 -11.49 8.35 -4.72
C LEU A 156 -9.96 8.14 -4.57
N SER A 157 -9.47 6.99 -5.04
CA SER A 157 -8.06 6.86 -5.43
C SER A 157 -7.89 7.24 -6.90
N CYS A 158 -6.64 7.53 -7.32
CA CYS A 158 -6.37 7.89 -8.72
C CYS A 158 -6.69 6.79 -9.75
N HIS A 159 -6.95 5.55 -9.31
CA HIS A 159 -7.31 4.42 -10.18
C HIS A 159 -8.80 4.05 -10.11
N HIS A 160 -9.64 4.79 -9.37
CA HIS A 160 -11.08 4.52 -9.31
C HIS A 160 -11.77 4.79 -10.66
N ARG A 161 -12.66 3.86 -11.03
CA ARG A 161 -13.46 3.80 -12.26
C ARG A 161 -14.90 3.45 -11.88
N LEU A 162 -15.88 3.71 -12.75
CA LEU A 162 -17.24 3.20 -12.55
C LEU A 162 -17.42 1.77 -13.09
N TRP A 163 -16.66 1.44 -14.13
CA TRP A 163 -16.52 0.12 -14.71
C TRP A 163 -15.15 -0.44 -14.36
N SER A 164 -15.09 -1.55 -13.61
CA SER A 164 -13.82 -2.09 -13.10
C SER A 164 -13.05 -2.83 -14.20
N ASN A 165 -13.67 -3.85 -14.79
CA ASN A 165 -13.26 -4.52 -16.03
C ASN A 165 -14.47 -5.27 -16.63
N SER A 166 -14.31 -5.81 -17.84
CA SER A 166 -15.39 -6.48 -18.59
C SER A 166 -16.01 -7.70 -17.89
N THR A 167 -15.25 -8.42 -17.09
CA THR A 167 -15.68 -9.68 -16.43
C THR A 167 -16.29 -9.46 -15.05
N ASN A 168 -15.76 -8.54 -14.24
CA ASN A 168 -16.30 -8.22 -12.92
C ASN A 168 -17.61 -7.42 -13.00
N CYS A 169 -17.84 -6.70 -14.10
CA CYS A 169 -19.16 -6.12 -14.39
C CYS A 169 -20.19 -7.17 -14.81
N GLY A 170 -19.76 -8.39 -15.12
CA GLY A 170 -20.60 -9.54 -15.48
C GLY A 170 -21.34 -9.38 -16.81
N LEU A 171 -22.17 -10.37 -17.13
CA LEU A 171 -22.99 -10.39 -18.33
C LEU A 171 -23.79 -9.08 -18.49
N ASN A 172 -23.68 -8.47 -19.66
CA ASN A 172 -24.22 -7.17 -20.04
C ASN A 172 -23.81 -5.96 -19.17
N GLY A 173 -22.85 -6.13 -18.26
CA GLY A 173 -22.46 -5.11 -17.29
C GLY A 173 -23.37 -4.99 -16.08
N ASP A 174 -24.25 -5.96 -15.83
CA ASP A 174 -25.32 -5.86 -14.83
C ASP A 174 -24.82 -5.58 -13.40
N LEU A 175 -23.59 -6.00 -13.05
CA LEU A 175 -22.98 -5.77 -11.73
C LEU A 175 -22.38 -4.36 -11.57
N CYS A 176 -22.22 -3.60 -12.66
CA CYS A 176 -21.70 -2.23 -12.65
C CYS A 176 -22.79 -1.16 -12.77
N ARG A 177 -24.07 -1.54 -12.70
CA ARG A 177 -25.24 -0.64 -12.64
C ARG A 177 -25.15 0.32 -11.42
N PRO A 178 -25.81 1.50 -11.46
CA PRO A 178 -26.63 2.03 -12.56
C PRO A 178 -25.78 2.61 -13.71
N PHE A 179 -26.33 2.66 -14.92
CA PHE A 179 -25.63 3.22 -16.08
C PHE A 179 -25.90 4.72 -16.30
N GLU A 180 -27.04 5.21 -15.81
CA GLU A 180 -27.55 6.58 -15.98
C GLU A 180 -28.24 7.07 -14.69
N ASP A 181 -28.82 8.26 -14.72
CA ASP A 181 -29.66 8.89 -13.67
C ASP A 181 -29.08 8.99 -12.25
N GLN A 182 -27.79 8.71 -12.09
CA GLN A 182 -27.07 8.90 -10.83
C GLN A 182 -25.96 9.93 -11.02
N SER A 183 -25.94 10.93 -10.14
CA SER A 183 -24.85 11.90 -10.03
C SER A 183 -24.35 11.96 -8.58
N PHE A 184 -23.06 12.12 -8.37
CA PHE A 184 -22.47 12.23 -7.03
C PHE A 184 -21.24 13.13 -7.03
N ALA A 185 -21.02 13.81 -5.90
CA ALA A 185 -19.79 14.56 -5.68
C ALA A 185 -18.62 13.60 -5.38
N PHE A 186 -17.43 13.89 -5.91
CA PHE A 186 -16.22 13.11 -5.68
C PHE A 186 -15.03 14.00 -5.28
N ARG A 187 -14.03 13.39 -4.63
CA ARG A 187 -12.77 14.05 -4.23
C ARG A 187 -11.57 13.21 -4.67
N CYS A 188 -10.67 13.84 -5.43
CA CYS A 188 -9.41 13.27 -5.89
C CYS A 188 -8.21 13.83 -5.11
N PRO A 189 -7.21 13.00 -4.77
CA PRO A 189 -5.96 13.45 -4.18
C PRO A 189 -5.05 14.14 -5.22
N SER A 190 -4.00 14.82 -4.76
CA SER A 190 -2.94 15.34 -5.64
C SER A 190 -2.03 14.23 -6.18
N GLY A 191 -1.48 14.41 -7.38
CA GLY A 191 -0.51 13.50 -8.03
C GLY A 191 -1.14 12.42 -8.92
N CYS A 192 -2.43 12.53 -9.26
CA CYS A 192 -3.11 11.55 -10.11
C CYS A 192 -2.67 11.56 -11.58
N ALA A 193 -1.92 12.56 -12.06
CA ALA A 193 -1.30 12.52 -13.39
C ALA A 193 -0.27 11.39 -13.52
N ALA A 194 0.35 10.95 -12.42
CA ALA A 194 1.27 9.82 -12.38
C ALA A 194 0.58 8.44 -12.28
N ALA A 195 -0.76 8.40 -12.14
CA ALA A 195 -1.51 7.16 -11.99
C ALA A 195 -1.78 6.52 -13.36
N ILE A 196 -0.90 5.60 -13.75
CA ILE A 196 -0.92 4.91 -15.04
C ILE A 196 -1.43 3.47 -14.91
N LEU A 197 -1.78 2.87 -16.05
CA LEU A 197 -1.91 1.43 -16.20
C LEU A 197 -0.55 0.76 -15.94
N LEU A 198 -0.55 -0.29 -15.11
CA LEU A 198 0.61 -1.15 -14.87
C LEU A 198 0.45 -2.53 -15.53
N GLU A 199 -0.80 -2.91 -15.83
CA GLU A 199 -1.15 -4.10 -16.59
C GLU A 199 -1.66 -3.72 -17.98
N PRO A 200 -1.44 -4.56 -19.00
CA PRO A 200 -2.07 -4.40 -20.30
C PRO A 200 -3.60 -4.37 -20.19
N TYR A 201 -4.20 -3.27 -20.63
CA TYR A 201 -5.65 -3.08 -20.63
C TYR A 201 -6.12 -2.80 -22.06
N VAL A 202 -7.16 -3.52 -22.50
CA VAL A 202 -7.65 -3.45 -23.88
C VAL A 202 -8.81 -2.46 -23.99
N VAL A 203 -8.77 -1.62 -25.02
CA VAL A 203 -9.83 -0.68 -25.41
C VAL A 203 -10.09 -0.90 -26.90
N GLY A 204 -11.16 -1.64 -27.22
CA GLY A 204 -11.46 -2.02 -28.61
C GLY A 204 -10.33 -2.84 -29.24
N ASP A 205 -9.67 -2.29 -30.26
CA ASP A 205 -8.55 -2.92 -30.99
C ASP A 205 -7.16 -2.62 -30.39
N GLN A 206 -7.08 -1.74 -29.39
CA GLN A 206 -5.82 -1.27 -28.81
C GLN A 206 -5.53 -1.93 -27.45
N GLU A 207 -4.31 -2.41 -27.27
CA GLU A 207 -3.77 -2.80 -25.97
C GLU A 207 -2.91 -1.66 -25.39
N LEU A 208 -3.22 -1.25 -24.17
CA LEU A 208 -2.66 -0.06 -23.53
C LEU A 208 -1.89 -0.46 -22.26
N ASN A 209 -0.68 0.07 -22.09
CA ASN A 209 0.09 -0.06 -20.86
C ASN A 209 0.88 1.24 -20.58
N TYR A 210 1.31 1.45 -19.33
CA TYR A 210 2.13 2.58 -18.88
C TYR A 210 1.61 4.00 -19.20
N ARG A 211 0.29 4.15 -19.40
CA ARG A 211 -0.39 5.44 -19.62
C ARG A 211 -1.65 5.59 -18.75
N PRO A 212 -2.16 6.81 -18.48
CA PRO A 212 -3.46 6.99 -17.85
C PRO A 212 -4.59 6.38 -18.69
N LEU A 213 -5.54 5.70 -18.06
CA LEU A 213 -6.75 5.22 -18.73
C LEU A 213 -7.81 6.32 -18.72
N VAL A 214 -7.93 7.03 -19.83
CA VAL A 214 -8.97 8.04 -20.10
C VAL A 214 -9.48 7.82 -21.51
N VAL A 215 -10.72 7.36 -21.68
CA VAL A 215 -11.31 7.05 -22.99
C VAL A 215 -12.37 8.08 -23.33
N GLY A 216 -12.25 8.75 -24.49
CA GLY A 216 -13.10 9.85 -24.90
C GLY A 216 -12.67 11.21 -24.36
N GLY A 217 -13.62 12.00 -23.88
CA GLY A 217 -13.33 13.29 -23.25
C GLY A 217 -13.06 14.46 -24.20
N LYS A 218 -13.04 14.25 -25.52
CA LYS A 218 -12.97 15.34 -26.49
C LYS A 218 -14.09 16.36 -26.24
N PRO A 219 -13.77 17.65 -26.00
CA PRO A 219 -14.79 18.63 -25.70
C PRO A 219 -15.73 18.88 -26.88
N PHE A 220 -17.02 19.01 -26.59
CA PHE A 220 -18.04 19.49 -27.51
C PHE A 220 -18.90 20.54 -26.80
N ASN A 221 -19.37 21.53 -27.57
CA ASN A 221 -20.11 22.63 -26.99
C ASN A 221 -21.56 22.21 -26.69
N VAL A 222 -21.96 22.31 -25.43
CA VAL A 222 -23.32 22.07 -24.93
C VAL A 222 -23.74 23.32 -24.17
N ASP A 223 -24.81 23.98 -24.63
CA ASP A 223 -25.38 25.17 -23.99
C ASP A 223 -24.37 26.29 -23.67
N GLY A 224 -23.33 26.43 -24.51
CA GLY A 224 -22.26 27.41 -24.36
C GLY A 224 -21.06 26.96 -23.54
N HIS A 225 -21.10 25.77 -22.93
CA HIS A 225 -20.00 25.18 -22.17
C HIS A 225 -19.36 24.01 -22.93
N ASP A 226 -18.03 23.95 -22.92
CA ASP A 226 -17.31 22.82 -23.51
C ASP A 226 -17.26 21.65 -22.53
N SER A 227 -17.95 20.56 -22.83
CA SER A 227 -18.02 19.36 -21.99
C SER A 227 -17.47 18.14 -22.73
N GLY A 228 -16.78 17.25 -22.02
CA GLY A 228 -16.29 15.97 -22.55
C GLY A 228 -17.09 14.80 -21.96
N THR A 229 -17.47 13.83 -22.80
CA THR A 229 -18.07 12.56 -22.35
C THR A 229 -16.99 11.48 -22.30
N TYR A 230 -16.84 10.82 -21.16
CA TYR A 230 -15.84 9.78 -20.89
C TYR A 230 -16.50 8.40 -20.80
N ARG A 231 -15.79 7.35 -21.21
CA ARG A 231 -16.26 5.96 -21.06
C ARG A 231 -16.15 5.51 -19.59
N GLY A 232 -17.08 4.69 -19.11
CA GLY A 232 -17.24 4.32 -17.70
C GLY A 232 -16.02 3.66 -17.02
N ASP A 233 -15.10 3.10 -17.81
CA ASP A 233 -13.84 2.50 -17.35
C ASP A 233 -12.68 3.50 -17.27
N SER A 234 -12.88 4.75 -17.67
CA SER A 234 -11.89 5.82 -17.47
C SER A 234 -11.65 6.08 -15.98
N SER A 235 -10.40 6.34 -15.60
CA SER A 235 -10.11 6.85 -14.25
C SER A 235 -10.80 8.19 -14.05
N ILE A 236 -11.62 8.30 -13.01
CA ILE A 236 -12.41 9.51 -12.73
C ILE A 236 -11.47 10.70 -12.46
N CYS A 237 -10.39 10.47 -11.71
CA CYS A 237 -9.43 11.53 -11.37
C CYS A 237 -8.54 11.94 -12.56
N ALA A 238 -8.12 10.98 -13.40
CA ALA A 238 -7.37 11.32 -14.62
C ALA A 238 -8.28 12.04 -15.65
N SER A 239 -9.56 11.67 -15.73
CA SER A 239 -10.56 12.35 -16.55
C SER A 239 -10.84 13.78 -16.06
N ALA A 240 -10.87 13.99 -14.74
CA ALA A 240 -11.03 15.32 -14.14
C ALA A 240 -9.82 16.23 -14.38
N LEU A 241 -8.60 15.68 -14.39
CA LEU A 241 -7.38 16.37 -14.79
C LEU A 241 -7.41 16.72 -16.29
N HIS A 242 -7.73 15.76 -17.16
CA HIS A 242 -7.90 15.97 -18.60
C HIS A 242 -8.93 17.08 -18.90
N ALA A 243 -10.06 17.10 -18.18
CA ALA A 243 -11.08 18.14 -18.28
C ALA A 243 -10.65 19.52 -17.73
N GLY A 244 -9.51 19.63 -17.02
CA GLY A 244 -9.08 20.88 -16.37
C GLY A 244 -9.90 21.28 -15.13
N LEU A 245 -10.71 20.37 -14.59
CA LEU A 245 -11.61 20.64 -13.46
C LEU A 245 -10.87 20.63 -12.11
N ILE A 246 -9.77 19.89 -12.03
CA ILE A 246 -8.90 19.77 -10.85
C ILE A 246 -7.43 19.98 -11.22
N ASP A 247 -6.57 20.22 -10.23
CA ASP A 247 -5.15 20.50 -10.38
C ASP A 247 -4.31 19.35 -9.82
N ASP A 248 -3.32 18.85 -10.57
CA ASP A 248 -2.52 17.71 -10.13
C ASP A 248 -1.75 18.00 -8.84
N ALA A 249 -1.29 19.24 -8.63
CA ALA A 249 -0.53 19.62 -7.45
C ALA A 249 -1.37 19.66 -6.16
N ARG A 250 -2.70 19.86 -6.25
CA ARG A 250 -3.60 20.07 -5.09
C ARG A 250 -4.75 19.06 -5.00
N GLY A 251 -4.94 18.23 -6.01
CA GLY A 251 -6.16 17.45 -6.19
C GLY A 251 -7.36 18.37 -6.42
N GLY A 252 -8.56 17.87 -6.08
CA GLY A 252 -9.77 18.68 -6.12
C GLY A 252 -11.04 17.85 -5.97
N CYS A 253 -12.18 18.49 -6.17
CA CYS A 253 -13.49 17.84 -6.20
C CYS A 253 -14.24 18.24 -7.48
N GLY A 254 -15.18 17.39 -7.86
CA GLY A 254 -16.18 17.69 -8.88
C GLY A 254 -17.46 16.91 -8.62
N ILE A 255 -18.43 17.06 -9.51
CA ILE A 255 -19.58 16.16 -9.61
C ILE A 255 -19.36 15.26 -10.83
N LEU A 256 -19.60 13.98 -10.65
CA LEU A 256 -19.73 13.03 -11.74
C LEU A 256 -21.21 12.86 -12.05
N HIS A 257 -21.56 12.95 -13.33
CA HIS A 257 -22.89 12.66 -13.86
C HIS A 257 -22.82 11.42 -14.75
N ARG A 258 -23.48 10.32 -14.37
CA ARG A 258 -23.64 9.16 -15.27
C ARG A 258 -24.54 9.58 -16.43
N ALA A 259 -24.14 9.23 -17.66
CA ALA A 259 -24.77 9.69 -18.89
C ALA A 259 -25.29 8.54 -19.78
N GLY A 260 -25.37 7.31 -19.24
CA GLY A 260 -25.93 6.16 -19.95
C GLY A 260 -25.05 5.67 -21.09
N GLU A 261 -25.68 4.96 -22.03
CA GLU A 261 -25.01 4.46 -23.23
C GLU A 261 -24.59 5.61 -24.15
N GLN A 262 -23.34 5.56 -24.60
CA GLN A 262 -22.78 6.55 -25.53
C GLN A 262 -22.02 5.82 -26.63
N LYS A 263 -22.07 6.40 -27.83
CA LYS A 263 -21.30 5.97 -29.01
C LYS A 263 -20.14 6.91 -29.26
N ASN A 264 -19.07 6.39 -29.85
CA ASN A 264 -17.95 7.17 -30.40
C ASN A 264 -17.31 8.13 -29.37
N PHE A 265 -16.38 7.58 -28.61
CA PHE A 265 -15.55 8.31 -27.66
C PHE A 265 -14.30 8.81 -28.38
N TYR A 266 -14.35 10.02 -28.95
CA TYR A 266 -13.21 10.60 -29.66
C TYR A 266 -12.07 11.00 -28.73
N SER A 267 -10.83 10.82 -29.17
CA SER A 267 -9.63 11.23 -28.44
C SER A 267 -9.38 12.75 -28.49
N SER A 268 -8.64 13.23 -27.49
CA SER A 268 -8.03 14.56 -27.48
C SER A 268 -6.80 14.58 -26.55
N SER A 269 -5.93 15.57 -26.74
CA SER A 269 -4.90 15.90 -25.74
C SER A 269 -5.31 17.16 -25.01
N GLN A 270 -5.50 17.08 -23.69
CA GLN A 270 -5.91 18.18 -22.83
C GLN A 270 -5.14 18.13 -21.51
N HIS A 271 -4.69 19.29 -21.02
CA HIS A 271 -4.00 19.43 -19.73
C HIS A 271 -2.83 18.45 -19.48
N GLY A 272 -2.14 18.04 -20.54
CA GLY A 272 -1.01 17.10 -20.48
C GLY A 272 -1.40 15.61 -20.47
N ILE A 273 -2.68 15.28 -20.60
CA ILE A 273 -3.18 13.91 -20.72
C ILE A 273 -3.71 13.70 -22.15
N GLU A 274 -3.30 12.61 -22.80
CA GLU A 274 -3.85 12.17 -24.08
C GLU A 274 -4.86 11.03 -23.84
N SER A 275 -6.11 11.27 -24.20
CA SER A 275 -7.18 10.27 -24.11
C SER A 275 -7.19 9.31 -25.29
N ILE A 276 -7.74 8.11 -25.06
CA ILE A 276 -7.88 7.04 -26.05
C ILE A 276 -9.20 7.19 -26.80
N GLU A 277 -9.17 6.87 -28.09
CA GLU A 277 -10.36 6.82 -28.95
C GLU A 277 -11.02 5.43 -28.92
N PHE A 278 -12.35 5.39 -28.87
CA PHE A 278 -13.14 4.16 -29.00
C PHE A 278 -14.38 4.41 -29.87
N LEU A 279 -14.36 3.93 -31.10
CA LEU A 279 -15.36 4.22 -32.15
C LEU A 279 -16.52 3.21 -32.17
N SER A 280 -17.08 2.92 -31.00
CA SER A 280 -18.21 2.01 -30.84
C SER A 280 -19.12 2.43 -29.68
N SER A 281 -20.20 1.66 -29.46
CA SER A 281 -21.15 1.82 -28.37
C SER A 281 -20.63 1.19 -27.07
N PHE A 282 -20.83 1.87 -25.95
CA PHE A 282 -20.51 1.36 -24.62
C PHE A 282 -21.61 1.75 -23.61
N PRO A 283 -22.11 0.81 -22.78
CA PRO A 283 -23.35 0.99 -22.02
C PRO A 283 -23.28 2.02 -20.89
N MET A 284 -22.08 2.46 -20.51
CA MET A 284 -21.87 3.43 -19.44
C MET A 284 -20.89 4.52 -19.84
N SER A 285 -21.35 5.76 -19.76
CA SER A 285 -20.52 6.95 -19.90
C SER A 285 -20.75 7.91 -18.74
N PHE A 286 -19.85 8.88 -18.58
CA PHE A 286 -20.03 9.96 -17.62
C PHE A 286 -19.52 11.31 -18.14
N ARG A 287 -20.06 12.37 -17.56
CA ARG A 287 -19.58 13.76 -17.70
C ARG A 287 -19.16 14.28 -16.34
N LEU A 288 -18.29 15.27 -16.32
CA LEU A 288 -17.75 15.87 -15.11
C LEU A 288 -18.06 17.37 -15.10
N SER A 289 -18.35 17.90 -13.92
CA SER A 289 -18.51 19.33 -13.65
C SER A 289 -17.82 19.69 -12.33
N ASN A 290 -17.52 20.97 -12.13
CA ASN A 290 -16.99 21.52 -10.87
C ASN A 290 -17.91 22.60 -10.28
N GLU A 291 -19.17 22.61 -10.71
CA GLU A 291 -20.14 23.66 -10.50
C GLU A 291 -21.46 23.03 -10.02
N ALA A 292 -21.95 23.47 -8.85
CA ALA A 292 -23.20 22.99 -8.29
C ALA A 292 -24.29 24.07 -8.42
N SER A 293 -25.45 23.68 -8.96
CA SER A 293 -26.66 24.52 -8.99
C SER A 293 -27.57 24.16 -7.82
N THR A 294 -28.06 25.17 -7.10
CA THR A 294 -29.07 24.99 -6.05
C THR A 294 -30.48 24.97 -6.66
N LEU A 295 -31.32 24.01 -6.24
CA LEU A 295 -32.68 23.82 -6.80
C LEU A 295 -33.59 25.06 -6.70
N ASP A 296 -33.32 25.96 -5.77
CA ASP A 296 -34.11 27.17 -5.51
C ASP A 296 -33.52 28.46 -6.15
N SER A 297 -32.37 28.40 -6.85
CA SER A 297 -31.79 29.56 -7.52
C SER A 297 -30.89 29.20 -8.72
N ASN A 298 -30.97 29.99 -9.80
CA ASN A 298 -30.04 29.92 -10.95
C ASN A 298 -28.62 30.42 -10.62
N GLU A 299 -28.18 30.29 -9.36
CA GLU A 299 -26.82 30.65 -8.94
C GLU A 299 -25.96 29.39 -8.91
N THR A 300 -24.95 29.37 -9.78
CA THR A 300 -23.97 28.28 -9.83
C THR A 300 -22.80 28.58 -8.92
N TYR A 301 -22.44 27.63 -8.05
CA TYR A 301 -21.35 27.79 -7.09
C TYR A 301 -20.19 26.84 -7.43
N PRO A 302 -18.95 27.35 -7.60
CA PRO A 302 -17.79 26.51 -7.89
C PRO A 302 -17.37 25.70 -6.66
N ILE A 303 -17.25 24.38 -6.83
CA ILE A 303 -16.94 23.42 -5.77
C ILE A 303 -15.46 23.53 -5.42
N LYS A 304 -15.16 24.32 -4.39
CA LYS A 304 -13.80 24.50 -3.87
C LYS A 304 -13.49 23.50 -2.77
N CYS A 305 -12.84 22.41 -3.14
CA CYS A 305 -12.22 21.47 -2.21
C CYS A 305 -10.73 21.31 -2.55
N SER A 306 -9.90 21.08 -1.53
CA SER A 306 -8.46 20.86 -1.67
C SER A 306 -8.01 19.66 -0.84
N ASP A 307 -6.89 19.04 -1.23
CA ASP A 307 -6.33 17.94 -0.45
C ASP A 307 -5.69 18.45 0.86
N ALA A 308 -6.40 18.26 1.97
CA ALA A 308 -5.92 18.57 3.33
C ALA A 308 -4.73 17.71 3.79
N ARG A 309 -4.32 16.68 3.03
CA ARG A 309 -3.13 15.86 3.28
C ARG A 309 -1.90 16.70 3.59
N TRP A 310 -1.60 17.68 2.72
CA TRP A 310 -0.37 18.48 2.82
C TRP A 310 -0.41 19.50 3.96
N SER A 311 -1.57 20.06 4.30
CA SER A 311 -1.70 20.98 5.44
C SER A 311 -1.64 20.24 6.78
N LEU A 312 -2.29 19.08 6.89
CA LEU A 312 -2.15 18.18 8.05
C LEU A 312 -0.69 17.70 8.20
N PHE A 313 -0.06 17.28 7.10
CA PHE A 313 1.35 16.88 7.10
C PHE A 313 2.27 18.02 7.55
N ALA A 314 2.09 19.25 7.05
CA ALA A 314 2.90 20.39 7.46
C ALA A 314 2.78 20.68 8.97
N PHE A 315 1.57 20.66 9.52
CA PHE A 315 1.33 20.78 10.97
C PHE A 315 2.04 19.66 11.75
N THR A 316 1.85 18.40 11.33
CA THR A 316 2.43 17.23 11.98
C THR A 316 3.96 17.18 11.86
N LEU A 317 4.54 17.66 10.77
CA LEU A 317 5.99 17.78 10.56
C LEU A 317 6.60 18.82 11.51
N ILE A 318 5.98 19.99 11.65
CA ILE A 318 6.39 21.01 12.62
C ILE A 318 6.31 20.44 14.04
N TRP A 319 5.21 19.78 14.39
CA TRP A 319 5.00 19.21 15.72
C TRP A 319 6.02 18.11 16.06
N THR A 320 6.24 17.16 15.15
CA THR A 320 7.24 16.09 15.31
C THR A 320 8.68 16.63 15.36
N THR A 321 8.97 17.71 14.62
CA THR A 321 10.27 18.41 14.70
C THR A 321 10.49 19.02 16.08
N ILE A 322 9.49 19.70 16.65
CA ILE A 322 9.56 20.25 18.01
C ILE A 322 9.78 19.13 19.04
N LEU A 323 9.01 18.04 18.96
CA LEU A 323 9.19 16.87 19.82
C LEU A 323 10.59 16.25 19.67
N SER A 324 11.14 16.17 18.46
CA SER A 324 12.49 15.65 18.22
C SER A 324 13.57 16.49 18.89
N LEU A 325 13.48 17.82 18.79
CA LEU A 325 14.45 18.74 19.38
C LEU A 325 14.39 18.81 20.92
N VAL A 326 13.26 18.45 21.52
CA VAL A 326 12.99 18.59 22.95
C VAL A 326 13.08 17.26 23.72
N VAL A 327 12.63 16.15 23.14
CA VAL A 327 12.56 14.85 23.84
C VAL A 327 13.91 14.14 23.80
N THR A 328 14.60 14.15 24.93
CA THR A 328 15.91 13.50 25.15
C THR A 328 15.80 11.97 25.31
N SER A 329 14.68 11.49 25.86
CA SER A 329 14.45 10.06 26.09
C SER A 329 14.17 9.31 24.78
N ALA A 330 15.09 8.44 24.36
CA ALA A 330 14.96 7.59 23.19
C ALA A 330 13.64 6.79 23.09
N PRO A 331 13.16 6.08 24.14
CA PRO A 331 11.90 5.35 24.05
C PRO A 331 10.68 6.28 23.98
N ALA A 332 10.71 7.42 24.69
CA ALA A 332 9.61 8.38 24.62
C ALA A 332 9.54 9.04 23.23
N PHE A 333 10.67 9.45 22.69
CA PHE A 333 10.78 10.00 21.34
C PHE A 333 10.27 9.00 20.30
N TYR A 334 10.81 7.78 20.28
CA TYR A 334 10.38 6.75 19.32
C TYR A 334 8.87 6.49 19.40
N SER A 335 8.33 6.22 20.59
CA SER A 335 6.91 5.89 20.73
C SER A 335 5.97 7.02 20.33
N MET A 336 6.33 8.29 20.62
CA MET A 336 5.53 9.45 20.21
C MET A 336 5.58 9.66 18.70
N ILE A 337 6.77 9.60 18.08
CA ILE A 337 6.89 9.74 16.63
C ILE A 337 6.19 8.58 15.92
N TYR A 338 6.38 7.34 16.37
CA TYR A 338 5.73 6.16 15.80
C TYR A 338 4.21 6.31 15.80
N PHE A 339 3.60 6.69 16.93
CA PHE A 339 2.16 6.95 17.03
C PHE A 339 1.70 8.05 16.08
N ILE A 340 2.39 9.20 16.08
CA ILE A 340 2.00 10.37 15.28
C ILE A 340 2.11 10.07 13.78
N VAL A 341 3.22 9.47 13.33
CA VAL A 341 3.44 9.08 11.94
C VAL A 341 2.41 8.02 11.51
N TRP A 342 2.09 7.06 12.38
CA TRP A 342 1.08 6.04 12.10
C TRP A 342 -0.29 6.63 11.76
N PHE A 343 -0.84 7.48 12.63
CA PHE A 343 -2.15 8.09 12.40
C PHE A 343 -2.13 9.13 11.27
N GLN A 344 -1.02 9.86 11.08
CA GLN A 344 -0.83 10.72 9.91
C GLN A 344 -0.93 9.90 8.61
N VAL A 345 -0.25 8.76 8.50
CA VAL A 345 -0.31 7.91 7.31
C VAL A 345 -1.68 7.28 7.14
N ALA A 346 -2.16 6.54 8.15
CA ALA A 346 -3.37 5.73 8.10
C ALA A 346 -4.66 6.52 7.80
N MET A 347 -4.65 7.84 8.07
CA MET A 347 -5.86 8.68 7.98
C MET A 347 -5.74 9.86 7.02
N ALA A 348 -4.53 10.39 6.77
CA ALA A 348 -4.35 11.61 5.98
C ALA A 348 -3.41 11.42 4.78
N SER A 349 -2.17 10.98 5.01
CA SER A 349 -1.16 10.93 3.93
C SER A 349 -1.41 9.83 2.92
N ASP A 350 -1.76 8.63 3.37
CA ASP A 350 -1.92 7.47 2.49
C ASP A 350 -2.94 6.46 3.05
N PRO A 351 -4.20 6.90 3.29
CA PRO A 351 -5.20 6.06 3.92
C PRO A 351 -5.71 4.93 2.99
N PRO A 352 -6.23 3.84 3.57
CA PRO A 352 -6.86 2.74 2.84
C PRO A 352 -7.95 3.22 1.86
N SER A 353 -8.07 2.53 0.72
CA SER A 353 -8.78 3.00 -0.47
C SER A 353 -10.31 3.10 -0.36
N MET A 354 -10.93 2.70 0.76
CA MET A 354 -12.38 2.54 0.89
C MET A 354 -12.87 2.86 2.31
N GLY A 355 -14.09 3.42 2.40
CA GLY A 355 -14.83 3.59 3.65
C GLY A 355 -15.14 5.04 4.04
N SER A 356 -16.10 5.19 4.94
CA SER A 356 -16.40 6.45 5.62
C SER A 356 -15.26 6.88 6.56
N TYR A 357 -15.34 8.10 7.10
CA TYR A 357 -14.44 8.55 8.16
C TYR A 357 -14.35 7.56 9.34
N TYR A 358 -15.46 6.91 9.71
CA TYR A 358 -15.48 5.95 10.81
C TYR A 358 -14.81 4.63 10.46
N ASP A 359 -14.89 4.19 9.20
CA ASP A 359 -14.20 3.00 8.71
C ASP A 359 -12.69 3.21 8.70
N LEU A 360 -12.22 4.41 8.29
CA LEU A 360 -10.81 4.79 8.40
C LEU A 360 -10.31 4.78 9.85
N VAL A 361 -11.10 5.30 10.80
CA VAL A 361 -10.77 5.21 12.24
C VAL A 361 -10.69 3.76 12.70
N SER A 362 -11.66 2.92 12.32
CA SER A 362 -11.73 1.49 12.67
C SER A 362 -10.51 0.72 12.14
N ILE A 363 -10.19 0.87 10.86
CA ILE A 363 -9.05 0.21 10.21
C ILE A 363 -7.72 0.69 10.80
N ALA A 364 -7.56 2.01 11.02
CA ALA A 364 -6.35 2.58 11.59
C ALA A 364 -6.07 2.05 13.01
N LEU A 365 -7.12 1.95 13.86
CA LEU A 365 -7.02 1.39 15.21
C LEU A 365 -6.80 -0.13 15.21
N GLY A 366 -7.53 -0.87 14.38
CA GLY A 366 -7.42 -2.34 14.29
C GLY A 366 -6.02 -2.79 13.87
N ARG A 367 -5.38 -2.05 12.96
CA ARG A 367 -3.99 -2.29 12.55
C ARG A 367 -2.96 -1.74 13.54
N PHE A 368 -3.28 -0.67 14.28
CA PHE A 368 -2.34 -0.02 15.20
C PHE A 368 -1.87 -0.93 16.33
N LEU A 369 -2.74 -1.73 16.95
CA LEU A 369 -2.33 -2.52 18.12
C LEU A 369 -1.27 -3.60 17.79
N PRO A 370 -1.44 -4.48 16.78
CA PRO A 370 -0.38 -5.39 16.35
C PRO A 370 0.82 -4.64 15.77
N GLY A 371 0.59 -3.55 15.03
CA GLY A 371 1.64 -2.67 14.50
C GLY A 371 2.55 -2.11 15.61
N ALA A 372 1.97 -1.62 16.71
CA ALA A 372 2.68 -1.06 17.85
C ALA A 372 3.46 -2.13 18.63
N PHE A 373 2.96 -3.37 18.72
CA PHE A 373 3.73 -4.48 19.28
C PHE A 373 4.99 -4.76 18.46
N VAL A 374 4.88 -4.87 17.13
CA VAL A 374 6.05 -5.03 16.25
C VAL A 374 6.94 -3.79 16.29
N GLY A 375 6.36 -2.59 16.35
CA GLY A 375 7.08 -1.32 16.53
C GLY A 375 7.90 -1.29 17.82
N PHE A 376 7.40 -1.86 18.92
CA PHE A 376 8.15 -2.05 20.16
C PHE A 376 9.31 -3.04 19.99
N VAL A 377 9.10 -4.17 19.30
CA VAL A 377 10.16 -5.15 18.99
C VAL A 377 11.25 -4.50 18.13
N LEU A 378 10.88 -3.79 17.07
CA LEU A 378 11.80 -3.05 16.19
C LEU A 378 12.58 -1.98 16.95
N TYR A 379 11.92 -1.25 17.86
CA TYR A 379 12.63 -0.34 18.75
C TYR A 379 13.63 -1.09 19.64
N TYR A 380 13.17 -2.09 20.39
CA TYR A 380 13.96 -2.75 21.43
C TYR A 380 15.22 -3.42 20.88
N PHE A 381 15.09 -4.18 19.79
CA PHE A 381 16.18 -4.93 19.19
C PHE A 381 16.98 -4.12 18.18
N CYS A 382 16.34 -3.22 17.41
CA CYS A 382 17.03 -2.47 16.35
C CYS A 382 17.29 -1.00 16.73
N VAL A 383 16.25 -0.16 16.70
CA VAL A 383 16.38 1.31 16.72
C VAL A 383 16.95 1.86 18.04
N ARG A 384 16.80 1.16 19.16
CA ARG A 384 17.41 1.52 20.45
C ARG A 384 18.93 1.70 20.32
N HIS A 385 19.60 0.94 19.46
CA HIS A 385 21.05 1.04 19.27
C HIS A 385 21.49 2.33 18.58
N THR A 386 20.65 2.93 17.73
CA THR A 386 20.97 4.22 17.07
C THR A 386 20.59 5.43 17.93
N LEU A 387 19.53 5.31 18.75
CA LEU A 387 18.97 6.43 19.52
C LEU A 387 19.41 6.50 21.00
N LYS A 388 19.91 5.42 21.61
CA LYS A 388 20.33 5.42 23.02
C LYS A 388 21.47 6.42 23.24
N ASN A 389 21.30 7.29 24.24
CA ASN A 389 22.26 8.32 24.62
C ASN A 389 22.69 9.26 23.47
N LEU A 390 21.80 9.50 22.49
CA LEU A 390 22.07 10.36 21.34
C LEU A 390 21.87 11.85 21.66
N ASP A 391 22.91 12.51 22.14
CA ASP A 391 22.93 13.96 22.39
C ASP A 391 22.87 14.82 21.10
N ALA A 392 23.09 14.20 19.94
CA ALA A 392 23.00 14.82 18.62
C ALA A 392 21.54 14.96 18.14
N HIS A 393 20.79 15.86 18.78
CA HIS A 393 19.38 16.12 18.49
C HIS A 393 19.14 16.67 17.07
N TRP A 394 20.06 17.42 16.47
CA TRP A 394 19.93 17.87 15.07
C TRP A 394 20.11 16.70 14.11
N ASP A 395 21.14 15.87 14.30
CA ASP A 395 21.34 14.64 13.54
C ASP A 395 20.14 13.69 13.66
N LYS A 396 19.59 13.51 14.87
CA LYS A 396 18.33 12.77 15.12
C LYS A 396 17.15 13.34 14.34
N THR A 397 17.01 14.67 14.29
CA THR A 397 15.88 15.34 13.64
C THR A 397 15.99 15.29 12.11
N VAL A 398 17.17 15.57 11.56
CA VAL A 398 17.37 15.60 10.10
C VAL A 398 17.47 14.20 9.51
N LEU A 399 18.24 13.30 10.14
CA LEU A 399 18.51 11.97 9.59
C LEU A 399 17.43 10.96 9.99
N TRP A 400 17.13 10.81 11.29
CA TRP A 400 16.17 9.79 11.72
C TRP A 400 14.72 10.20 11.47
N LEU A 401 14.29 11.37 11.96
CA LEU A 401 12.91 11.84 11.73
C LEU A 401 12.68 12.20 10.26
N GLY A 402 13.63 12.89 9.61
CA GLY A 402 13.55 13.17 8.17
C GLY A 402 13.49 11.89 7.33
N GLY A 403 14.36 10.91 7.60
CA GLY A 403 14.31 9.58 6.97
C GLY A 403 12.98 8.87 7.22
N CYS A 404 12.47 8.91 8.45
CA CYS A 404 11.16 8.33 8.80
C CYS A 404 10.02 8.95 7.99
N TRP A 405 10.00 10.26 7.79
CA TRP A 405 9.00 10.89 6.92
C TRP A 405 9.17 10.52 5.44
N VAL A 406 10.40 10.41 4.94
CA VAL A 406 10.67 9.95 3.56
C VAL A 406 10.14 8.54 3.33
N GLY A 407 10.30 7.62 4.29
CA GLY A 407 9.73 6.27 4.22
C GLY A 407 8.21 6.23 4.45
N ALA A 408 7.68 7.06 5.35
CA ALA A 408 6.25 7.10 5.66
C ALA A 408 5.40 7.65 4.50
N LEU A 409 5.98 8.52 3.68
CA LEU A 409 5.40 9.07 2.46
C LEU A 409 5.82 8.27 1.20
N ASN A 410 5.94 6.94 1.31
CA ASN A 410 6.40 6.04 0.25
C ASN A 410 5.82 6.35 -1.14
N THR A 411 4.51 6.60 -1.21
CA THR A 411 3.76 6.92 -2.44
C THR A 411 4.12 8.27 -3.07
N ASP A 412 4.65 9.20 -2.29
CA ASP A 412 5.17 10.48 -2.78
C ASP A 412 6.71 10.48 -2.93
N THR A 413 7.40 9.41 -2.53
CA THR A 413 8.87 9.29 -2.54
C THR A 413 9.37 8.13 -3.40
N PHE A 414 9.31 6.89 -2.91
CA PHE A 414 9.91 5.72 -3.56
C PHE A 414 9.02 5.11 -4.66
N ASP A 415 7.69 5.15 -4.53
CA ASP A 415 6.77 4.63 -5.57
C ASP A 415 6.80 5.47 -6.86
N ARG A 416 7.40 6.67 -6.81
CA ARG A 416 7.64 7.52 -7.99
C ARG A 416 8.93 7.17 -8.75
N ILE A 417 9.73 6.22 -8.24
CA ILE A 417 10.85 5.65 -8.98
C ILE A 417 10.26 4.73 -10.06
N PRO A 418 10.68 4.82 -11.34
CA PRO A 418 10.07 4.08 -12.44
C PRO A 418 10.50 2.60 -12.47
N ILE A 419 10.17 1.84 -11.42
CA ILE A 419 10.41 0.40 -11.31
C ILE A 419 9.14 -0.23 -10.73
N SER A 420 8.13 -0.44 -11.56
CA SER A 420 6.86 -1.04 -11.13
C SER A 420 7.01 -2.53 -10.84
N ARG A 421 7.83 -3.23 -11.64
CA ARG A 421 8.09 -4.67 -11.57
C ARG A 421 9.53 -4.97 -12.00
N LEU A 422 10.04 -6.11 -11.54
CA LEU A 422 11.38 -6.61 -11.88
C LEU A 422 11.35 -7.66 -13.03
N THR A 423 10.33 -7.65 -13.88
CA THR A 423 10.29 -8.54 -15.06
C THR A 423 11.13 -7.96 -16.20
N PRO A 424 11.74 -8.79 -17.07
CA PRO A 424 12.51 -8.30 -18.21
C PRO A 424 11.69 -7.45 -19.20
N HIS A 425 10.40 -7.74 -19.33
CA HIS A 425 9.46 -7.03 -20.20
C HIS A 425 9.18 -5.61 -19.68
N ASP A 426 8.85 -5.49 -18.39
CA ASP A 426 8.46 -4.23 -17.78
C ASP A 426 9.63 -3.25 -17.68
N ILE A 427 10.84 -3.77 -17.41
CA ILE A 427 12.09 -2.99 -17.40
C ILE A 427 12.42 -2.40 -18.79
N GLN A 428 12.00 -3.04 -19.88
CA GLN A 428 12.22 -2.56 -21.25
C GLN A 428 11.16 -1.53 -21.68
N GLN A 429 9.90 -1.72 -21.28
CA GLN A 429 8.80 -0.83 -21.67
C GLN A 429 8.69 0.43 -20.80
N GLN A 430 9.03 0.36 -19.50
CA GLN A 430 8.89 1.49 -18.59
C GLN A 430 10.06 2.50 -18.77
N PRO A 431 9.78 3.75 -19.19
CA PRO A 431 10.84 4.72 -19.49
C PRO A 431 11.64 5.08 -18.23
N GLY A 432 12.97 4.91 -18.32
CA GLY A 432 13.91 5.19 -17.23
C GLY A 432 14.14 4.05 -16.23
N ALA A 433 13.44 2.91 -16.36
CA ALA A 433 13.52 1.80 -15.42
C ALA A 433 14.93 1.21 -15.27
N VAL A 434 15.63 0.97 -16.38
CA VAL A 434 17.02 0.46 -16.39
C VAL A 434 17.96 1.37 -15.58
N THR A 435 17.89 2.69 -15.80
CA THR A 435 18.73 3.67 -15.10
C THR A 435 18.41 3.70 -13.60
N ALA A 436 17.12 3.71 -13.25
CA ALA A 436 16.68 3.66 -11.86
C ALA A 436 17.15 2.38 -11.16
N LEU A 437 17.03 1.22 -11.81
CA LEU A 437 17.43 -0.08 -11.27
C LEU A 437 18.94 -0.13 -10.97
N ILE A 438 19.78 0.35 -11.90
CA ILE A 438 21.24 0.43 -11.70
C ILE A 438 21.58 1.32 -10.49
N ILE A 439 20.92 2.48 -10.35
CA ILE A 439 21.15 3.41 -9.24
C ILE A 439 20.72 2.78 -7.91
N VAL A 440 19.54 2.16 -7.85
CA VAL A 440 19.00 1.54 -6.63
C VAL A 440 19.85 0.34 -6.20
N VAL A 441 20.15 -0.59 -7.11
CA VAL A 441 20.97 -1.78 -6.81
C VAL A 441 22.40 -1.38 -6.42
N GLY A 442 23.03 -0.46 -7.15
CA GLY A 442 24.35 0.07 -6.82
C GLY A 442 24.39 0.75 -5.44
N SER A 443 23.34 1.51 -5.10
CA SER A 443 23.19 2.13 -3.78
C SER A 443 23.02 1.10 -2.66
N LEU A 444 22.17 0.09 -2.84
CA LEU A 444 21.97 -0.98 -1.86
C LEU A 444 23.26 -1.79 -1.63
N ILE A 445 24.02 -2.08 -2.69
CA ILE A 445 25.32 -2.75 -2.60
C ILE A 445 26.33 -1.90 -1.81
N ALA A 446 26.42 -0.59 -2.11
CA ALA A 446 27.29 0.33 -1.38
C ALA A 446 26.90 0.46 0.11
N ILE A 447 25.60 0.51 0.41
CA ILE A 447 25.06 0.50 1.78
C ILE A 447 25.44 -0.80 2.49
N ALA A 448 25.24 -1.96 1.85
CA ALA A 448 25.56 -3.27 2.42
C ALA A 448 27.05 -3.39 2.77
N PHE A 449 27.95 -3.06 1.83
CA PHE A 449 29.39 -3.05 2.11
C PHE A 449 29.79 -2.03 3.19
N GLY A 450 29.16 -0.84 3.20
CA GLY A 450 29.40 0.19 4.22
C GLY A 450 28.98 -0.25 5.62
N GLN A 451 27.78 -0.82 5.78
CA GLN A 451 27.33 -1.39 7.06
C GLN A 451 28.18 -2.60 7.46
N ALA A 452 28.52 -3.50 6.53
CA ALA A 452 29.39 -4.65 6.79
C ALA A 452 30.78 -4.25 7.31
N HIS A 453 31.38 -3.20 6.72
CA HIS A 453 32.63 -2.62 7.20
C HIS A 453 32.49 -2.02 8.61
N CYS A 454 31.39 -1.33 8.92
CA CYS A 454 31.13 -0.81 10.26
C CYS A 454 30.95 -1.93 11.29
N PHE A 455 30.18 -3.00 10.97
CA PHE A 455 30.06 -4.17 11.84
C PHE A 455 31.39 -4.92 12.03
N ARG A 456 32.27 -4.93 11.01
CA ARG A 456 33.66 -5.41 11.17
C ARG A 456 34.39 -4.57 12.21
N ARG A 457 34.32 -3.24 12.14
CA ARG A 457 35.00 -2.34 13.09
C ARG A 457 34.46 -2.42 14.52
N GLU A 458 33.16 -2.72 14.70
CA GLU A 458 32.57 -3.03 16.02
C GLU A 458 32.85 -4.47 16.51
N GLY A 459 33.49 -5.33 15.71
CA GLY A 459 33.68 -6.75 16.03
C GLY A 459 32.41 -7.61 15.99
N ARG A 460 31.33 -7.10 15.38
CA ARG A 460 29.98 -7.70 15.34
C ARG A 460 29.63 -8.35 13.99
N PHE A 461 30.57 -8.40 13.04
CA PHE A 461 30.36 -8.94 11.69
C PHE A 461 29.75 -10.36 11.68
N PHE A 462 30.34 -11.30 12.41
CA PHE A 462 29.88 -12.70 12.44
C PHE A 462 28.47 -12.86 13.04
N PRO A 463 28.13 -12.29 14.22
CA PRO A 463 26.75 -12.27 14.71
C PRO A 463 25.75 -11.69 13.70
N THR A 464 26.08 -10.57 13.03
CA THR A 464 25.19 -9.93 12.06
C THR A 464 24.97 -10.81 10.81
N ILE A 465 26.02 -11.38 10.22
CA ILE A 465 25.86 -12.24 9.03
C ILE A 465 25.14 -13.56 9.37
N SER A 466 25.25 -14.08 10.61
CA SER A 466 24.44 -15.21 11.06
C SER A 466 22.95 -14.89 11.13
N ILE A 467 22.55 -13.70 11.58
CA ILE A 467 21.14 -13.25 11.54
C ILE A 467 20.65 -13.19 10.09
N TYR A 468 21.43 -12.60 9.19
CA TYR A 468 21.09 -12.54 7.77
C TYR A 468 21.03 -13.93 7.11
N GLY A 469 21.89 -14.87 7.52
CA GLY A 469 21.82 -16.27 7.09
C GLY A 469 20.51 -16.95 7.48
N ILE A 470 20.01 -16.70 8.70
CA ILE A 470 18.69 -17.19 9.15
C ILE A 470 17.56 -16.55 8.33
N LEU A 471 17.60 -15.23 8.12
CA LEU A 471 16.59 -14.52 7.32
C LEU A 471 16.54 -15.03 5.87
N VAL A 472 17.70 -15.22 5.24
CA VAL A 472 17.80 -15.80 3.89
C VAL A 472 17.29 -17.24 3.88
N ALA A 473 17.65 -18.07 4.86
CA ALA A 473 17.14 -19.45 4.96
C ALA A 473 15.59 -19.49 5.09
N VAL A 474 14.99 -18.59 5.87
CA VAL A 474 13.53 -18.46 5.95
C VAL A 474 12.92 -18.07 4.60
N VAL A 475 13.51 -17.10 3.88
CA VAL A 475 13.02 -16.72 2.55
C VAL A 475 13.16 -17.87 1.55
N LEU A 476 14.26 -18.62 1.56
CA LEU A 476 14.44 -19.81 0.70
C LEU A 476 13.42 -20.92 1.01
N ILE A 477 13.10 -21.15 2.29
CA ILE A 477 12.03 -22.09 2.69
C ILE A 477 10.66 -21.62 2.18
N LEU A 478 10.37 -20.31 2.23
CA LEU A 478 9.13 -19.76 1.70
C LEU A 478 9.04 -19.88 0.17
N VAL A 479 10.13 -19.62 -0.55
CA VAL A 479 10.21 -19.78 -2.02
C VAL A 479 10.05 -21.25 -2.45
N ALA A 480 10.42 -22.21 -1.60
CA ALA A 480 10.25 -23.64 -1.86
C ALA A 480 8.82 -24.15 -1.66
N VAL A 481 7.85 -23.31 -1.24
CA VAL A 481 6.44 -23.71 -1.09
C VAL A 481 5.77 -23.79 -2.48
N PRO A 482 5.25 -24.96 -2.89
CA PRO A 482 4.65 -25.12 -4.22
C PRO A 482 3.37 -24.31 -4.37
N ASN A 483 3.09 -23.88 -5.61
CA ASN A 483 1.92 -23.09 -6.01
C ASN A 483 1.77 -21.73 -5.30
N MET A 484 2.84 -21.24 -4.68
CA MET A 484 2.92 -19.94 -4.02
C MET A 484 4.05 -19.12 -4.63
N ASN A 485 3.88 -17.80 -4.67
CA ASN A 485 4.84 -16.86 -5.21
C ASN A 485 5.23 -15.84 -4.13
N LEU A 486 6.50 -15.45 -4.12
CA LEU A 486 7.06 -14.52 -3.13
C LEU A 486 6.71 -13.06 -3.48
N ARG A 487 5.93 -12.37 -2.63
CA ARG A 487 5.66 -10.93 -2.74
C ARG A 487 6.34 -10.17 -1.62
N ILE A 488 7.45 -9.51 -1.93
CA ILE A 488 8.20 -8.74 -0.93
C ILE A 488 7.67 -7.29 -0.88
N HIS A 489 6.63 -7.10 -0.09
CA HIS A 489 6.15 -5.77 0.32
C HIS A 489 7.25 -4.96 1.04
N HIS A 490 7.21 -3.63 0.94
CA HIS A 490 8.20 -2.72 1.53
C HIS A 490 8.28 -2.78 3.06
N TYR A 491 7.20 -3.14 3.76
CA TYR A 491 7.28 -3.41 5.20
C TYR A 491 8.12 -4.67 5.51
N ILE A 492 8.15 -5.67 4.61
CA ILE A 492 9.01 -6.87 4.75
C ILE A 492 10.47 -6.49 4.51
N LEU A 493 10.76 -5.68 3.47
CA LEU A 493 12.10 -5.11 3.26
C LEU A 493 12.58 -4.35 4.50
N SER A 494 11.68 -3.63 5.16
CA SER A 494 11.96 -2.94 6.42
C SER A 494 12.38 -3.91 7.53
N LEU A 495 11.62 -5.00 7.74
CA LEU A 495 11.98 -6.05 8.70
C LEU A 495 13.33 -6.73 8.38
N LEU A 496 13.62 -6.96 7.10
CA LEU A 496 14.87 -7.59 6.65
C LEU A 496 16.10 -6.68 6.85
N PHE A 497 15.98 -5.38 6.56
CA PHE A 497 17.14 -4.48 6.59
C PHE A 497 17.37 -3.75 7.93
N LEU A 498 16.37 -3.65 8.80
CA LEU A 498 16.52 -2.97 10.11
C LEU A 498 17.64 -3.55 11.01
N PRO A 499 17.86 -4.87 11.12
CA PRO A 499 18.99 -5.43 11.88
C PRO A 499 20.37 -4.93 11.44
N GLY A 500 20.52 -4.65 10.14
CA GLY A 500 21.72 -4.07 9.53
C GLY A 500 21.98 -2.61 9.92
N THR A 501 21.08 -1.96 10.65
CA THR A 501 21.21 -0.55 11.09
C THR A 501 21.58 -0.40 12.57
N THR A 502 21.92 -1.48 13.28
CA THR A 502 22.12 -1.49 14.74
C THR A 502 23.46 -0.93 15.23
N MET A 503 23.90 0.21 14.68
CA MET A 503 25.16 0.89 14.99
C MET A 503 24.93 2.40 15.07
N GLN A 504 25.64 3.11 15.95
CA GLN A 504 25.45 4.56 16.11
C GLN A 504 26.26 5.37 15.08
N THR A 505 25.96 5.18 13.80
CA THR A 505 26.54 5.94 12.68
C THR A 505 25.48 6.85 12.03
N ARG A 506 25.90 7.97 11.42
CA ARG A 506 24.98 8.86 10.68
C ARG A 506 24.21 8.13 9.56
N PRO A 507 24.84 7.27 8.72
CA PRO A 507 24.10 6.45 7.76
C PRO A 507 23.08 5.51 8.42
N SER A 508 23.47 4.76 9.45
CA SER A 508 22.56 3.84 10.17
C SER A 508 21.38 4.59 10.81
N LEU A 509 21.59 5.81 11.28
CA LEU A 509 20.55 6.70 11.81
C LEU A 509 19.55 7.12 10.72
N LEU A 510 20.01 7.44 9.51
CA LEU A 510 19.14 7.72 8.35
C LEU A 510 18.37 6.47 7.91
N TYR A 511 19.07 5.35 7.71
CA TYR A 511 18.47 4.11 7.21
C TYR A 511 17.45 3.54 8.20
N SER A 512 17.74 3.54 9.50
CA SER A 512 16.76 3.11 10.51
C SER A 512 15.52 4.02 10.55
N GLY A 513 15.66 5.31 10.25
CA GLY A 513 14.53 6.21 10.03
C GLY A 513 13.68 5.76 8.84
N ILE A 514 14.28 5.68 7.65
CA ILE A 514 13.61 5.30 6.39
C ILE A 514 12.86 3.97 6.54
N LEU A 515 13.51 2.93 7.08
CA LEU A 515 12.90 1.61 7.22
C LEU A 515 11.73 1.59 8.23
N ILE A 516 11.78 2.40 9.30
CA ILE A 516 10.61 2.56 10.21
C ILE A 516 9.47 3.29 9.50
N GLY A 517 9.78 4.30 8.67
CA GLY A 517 8.79 4.98 7.83
C GLY A 517 8.08 4.03 6.87
N LEU A 518 8.86 3.24 6.11
CA LEU A 518 8.37 2.23 5.16
C LEU A 518 7.53 1.15 5.86
N PHE A 519 7.97 0.68 7.04
CA PHE A 519 7.21 -0.26 7.87
C PHE A 519 5.85 0.30 8.28
N ILE A 520 5.81 1.55 8.77
CA ILE A 520 4.56 2.23 9.12
C ILE A 520 3.68 2.39 7.88
N ASN A 521 4.22 2.85 6.74
CA ASN A 521 3.44 3.03 5.52
C ASN A 521 2.76 1.74 5.07
N GLY A 522 3.53 0.66 4.89
CA GLY A 522 3.00 -0.61 4.40
C GLY A 522 1.87 -1.15 5.27
N ILE A 523 2.02 -1.16 6.60
CA ILE A 523 1.02 -1.76 7.48
C ILE A 523 -0.14 -0.80 7.77
N ALA A 524 0.09 0.51 7.88
CA ALA A 524 -1.01 1.47 8.03
C ALA A 524 -1.98 1.42 6.84
N ARG A 525 -1.44 1.38 5.60
CA ARG A 525 -2.22 1.36 4.36
C ARG A 525 -2.77 -0.01 3.99
N TRP A 526 -1.94 -1.06 3.98
CA TRP A 526 -2.31 -2.37 3.45
C TRP A 526 -2.59 -3.40 4.55
N GLY A 527 -1.99 -3.22 5.73
CA GLY A 527 -2.03 -4.19 6.84
C GLY A 527 -0.86 -5.17 6.78
N PHE A 528 -1.00 -6.27 7.52
CA PHE A 528 -0.06 -7.39 7.46
C PHE A 528 -0.47 -8.33 6.32
N ASP A 529 -0.21 -7.92 5.07
CA ASP A 529 -0.41 -8.78 3.90
C ASP A 529 0.55 -9.99 3.95
N SER A 530 0.29 -11.02 3.14
CA SER A 530 1.12 -12.22 3.12
C SER A 530 2.46 -12.00 2.40
N ILE A 531 3.49 -12.70 2.88
CA ILE A 531 4.80 -12.81 2.22
C ILE A 531 4.70 -13.74 0.99
N LEU A 532 3.81 -14.73 1.06
CA LEU A 532 3.50 -15.67 -0.01
C LEU A 532 2.06 -15.48 -0.47
N GLN A 533 1.87 -15.21 -1.76
CA GLN A 533 0.54 -15.08 -2.37
C GLN A 533 0.37 -16.13 -3.47
N THR A 534 -0.87 -16.52 -3.75
CA THR A 534 -1.18 -17.41 -4.88
C THR A 534 -0.98 -16.65 -6.21
N PRO A 535 -0.74 -17.35 -7.34
CA PRO A 535 -0.70 -16.71 -8.66
C PRO A 535 -1.92 -15.82 -8.94
N GLY A 536 -3.13 -16.31 -8.66
CA GLY A 536 -4.37 -15.54 -8.82
C GLY A 536 -4.44 -14.26 -7.97
N ALA A 537 -3.90 -14.27 -6.74
CA ALA A 537 -3.89 -13.08 -5.86
C ALA A 537 -2.82 -12.04 -6.26
N LEU A 538 -1.85 -12.43 -7.09
CA LEU A 538 -0.78 -11.55 -7.58
C LEU A 538 -1.12 -10.82 -8.87
N LEU A 539 -1.99 -11.41 -9.68
CA LEU A 539 -2.29 -10.90 -11.01
C LEU A 539 -3.08 -9.59 -10.94
N ASP A 540 -4.01 -9.41 -9.99
CA ASP A 540 -4.83 -8.18 -9.85
C ASP A 540 -5.53 -7.76 -11.18
N GLY A 541 -5.86 -8.75 -12.03
CA GLY A 541 -6.40 -8.55 -13.38
C GLY A 541 -5.38 -8.56 -14.53
N ALA A 542 -4.11 -8.82 -14.25
CA ALA A 542 -3.05 -9.04 -15.24
C ALA A 542 -3.26 -10.33 -16.05
N LYS A 543 -2.58 -10.41 -17.21
CA LYS A 543 -2.56 -11.60 -18.08
C LYS A 543 -2.00 -12.82 -17.35
N LEU A 544 -2.71 -13.94 -17.44
CA LEU A 544 -2.36 -15.25 -16.87
C LEU A 544 -1.21 -15.93 -17.62
N GLY A 545 -0.98 -15.58 -18.89
CA GLY A 545 -0.11 -16.31 -19.81
C GLY A 545 -0.75 -17.58 -20.38
N THR A 546 -2.07 -17.71 -20.28
CA THR A 546 -2.86 -18.85 -20.80
C THR A 546 -3.07 -18.72 -22.30
N VAL A 547 -3.13 -19.85 -23.02
CA VAL A 547 -3.41 -19.84 -24.47
C VAL A 547 -4.91 -19.56 -24.69
N PRO A 548 -5.29 -18.42 -25.28
CA PRO A 548 -6.69 -18.08 -25.49
C PRO A 548 -7.33 -18.99 -26.56
N PRO A 549 -8.68 -19.12 -26.58
CA PRO A 549 -9.38 -19.83 -27.64
C PRO A 549 -9.04 -19.29 -29.02
N LYS A 550 -8.88 -20.21 -29.99
CA LYS A 550 -8.71 -19.85 -31.40
C LYS A 550 -9.97 -19.17 -31.93
N ILE A 551 -9.79 -18.07 -32.66
CA ILE A 551 -10.88 -17.33 -33.28
C ILE A 551 -11.21 -17.98 -34.63
N TYR A 552 -12.43 -18.45 -34.78
CA TYR A 552 -12.93 -18.97 -36.06
C TYR A 552 -13.69 -17.87 -36.81
N PRO A 553 -13.58 -17.81 -38.16
CA PRO A 553 -14.30 -16.81 -38.93
C PRO A 553 -15.82 -17.02 -38.78
N PRO A 554 -16.60 -15.97 -38.44
CA PRO A 554 -18.04 -16.09 -38.28
C PRO A 554 -18.74 -16.33 -39.62
N SER A 555 -19.89 -16.99 -39.56
CA SER A 555 -20.80 -17.03 -40.71
C SER A 555 -21.63 -15.74 -40.77
N MET A 556 -21.47 -15.01 -41.86
CA MET A 556 -22.16 -13.74 -42.11
C MET A 556 -23.54 -14.03 -42.70
N THR A 557 -24.61 -13.68 -41.99
CA THR A 557 -25.99 -13.90 -42.47
C THR A 557 -26.54 -12.67 -43.19
N ASP A 558 -26.19 -11.47 -42.74
CA ASP A 558 -26.28 -10.21 -43.50
C ASP A 558 -25.23 -9.19 -43.01
N ALA A 559 -25.31 -7.93 -43.44
CA ALA A 559 -24.34 -6.88 -43.08
C ALA A 559 -24.37 -6.43 -41.60
N ASN A 560 -25.41 -6.82 -40.86
CA ASN A 560 -25.64 -6.51 -39.45
C ASN A 560 -25.81 -7.76 -38.57
N ASN A 561 -25.79 -8.97 -39.12
CA ASN A 561 -25.97 -10.23 -38.39
C ASN A 561 -24.85 -11.23 -38.69
N LEU A 562 -24.17 -11.68 -37.64
CA LEU A 562 -23.15 -12.73 -37.71
C LEU A 562 -23.45 -13.86 -36.71
N VAL A 563 -22.95 -15.05 -37.01
CA VAL A 563 -23.08 -16.23 -36.16
C VAL A 563 -21.72 -16.92 -36.02
N PHE A 564 -21.23 -17.00 -34.78
CA PHE A 564 -20.07 -17.81 -34.42
C PHE A 564 -20.51 -19.21 -34.00
N SER A 565 -20.01 -20.21 -34.72
CA SER A 565 -20.07 -21.62 -34.30
C SER A 565 -18.75 -22.01 -33.65
N PHE A 566 -18.82 -22.66 -32.49
CA PHE A 566 -17.64 -23.07 -31.73
C PHE A 566 -17.40 -24.58 -31.88
N PRO A 567 -16.13 -25.02 -32.06
CA PRO A 567 -15.79 -26.43 -31.93
C PRO A 567 -15.90 -26.89 -30.47
N ASP A 568 -15.64 -28.18 -30.22
CA ASP A 568 -15.58 -28.73 -28.87
C ASP A 568 -14.57 -27.97 -27.98
N LEU A 569 -15.00 -27.66 -26.75
CA LEU A 569 -14.17 -26.99 -25.74
C LEU A 569 -12.98 -27.87 -25.33
N GLU A 570 -11.79 -27.25 -25.32
CA GLU A 570 -10.58 -27.70 -24.64
C GLU A 570 -10.87 -28.47 -23.33
N PRO A 571 -10.35 -29.69 -23.12
CA PRO A 571 -10.77 -30.56 -22.01
C PRO A 571 -10.68 -29.93 -20.61
N HIS A 572 -9.77 -28.98 -20.43
CA HIS A 572 -9.54 -28.28 -19.16
C HIS A 572 -10.55 -27.16 -18.88
N ALA A 573 -11.16 -26.55 -19.90
CA ALA A 573 -12.09 -25.43 -19.75
C ALA A 573 -13.53 -25.90 -19.44
N ASP A 574 -14.24 -25.24 -18.53
CA ASP A 574 -15.66 -25.52 -18.25
C ASP A 574 -16.61 -24.81 -19.22
N GLY A 575 -16.16 -23.74 -19.88
CA GLY A 575 -17.00 -22.87 -20.70
C GLY A 575 -16.25 -21.87 -21.57
N LEU A 576 -17.01 -21.03 -22.27
CA LEU A 576 -16.54 -19.96 -23.16
C LEU A 576 -17.31 -18.66 -22.84
N SER A 577 -16.60 -17.53 -22.88
CA SER A 577 -17.17 -16.18 -22.78
C SER A 577 -16.75 -15.34 -23.98
N VAL A 578 -17.65 -14.48 -24.45
CA VAL A 578 -17.41 -13.53 -25.55
C VAL A 578 -17.69 -12.12 -25.07
N LEU A 579 -16.66 -11.28 -25.19
CA LEU A 579 -16.79 -9.84 -25.05
C LEU A 579 -17.12 -9.22 -26.40
N VAL A 580 -18.11 -8.34 -26.43
CA VAL A 580 -18.38 -7.43 -27.56
C VAL A 580 -18.30 -6.00 -27.06
N ASN A 581 -17.50 -5.16 -27.71
CA ASN A 581 -17.27 -3.76 -27.35
C ASN A 581 -16.80 -3.59 -25.89
N ASP A 582 -15.85 -4.42 -25.47
CA ASP A 582 -15.31 -4.51 -24.10
C ASP A 582 -16.35 -4.87 -23.00
N VAL A 583 -17.49 -5.47 -23.37
CA VAL A 583 -18.55 -5.93 -22.43
C VAL A 583 -18.82 -7.42 -22.63
N GLU A 584 -18.95 -8.21 -21.56
CA GLU A 584 -19.38 -9.61 -21.66
C GLU A 584 -20.83 -9.69 -22.18
N ARG A 585 -21.03 -10.29 -23.36
CA ARG A 585 -22.35 -10.43 -24.01
C ARG A 585 -22.85 -11.86 -24.11
N PHE A 586 -21.95 -12.83 -24.09
CA PHE A 586 -22.28 -14.24 -24.18
C PHE A 586 -21.40 -15.05 -23.24
N GLN A 587 -22.01 -16.02 -22.57
CA GLN A 587 -21.33 -16.96 -21.70
C GLN A 587 -22.03 -18.31 -21.82
N VAL A 588 -21.26 -19.37 -21.98
CA VAL A 588 -21.76 -20.73 -22.16
C VAL A 588 -20.86 -21.72 -21.42
N PHE A 589 -21.47 -22.79 -20.88
CA PHE A 589 -20.75 -23.89 -20.22
C PHE A 589 -20.91 -25.18 -21.01
N ARG A 590 -19.92 -26.08 -20.89
CA ARG A 590 -19.91 -27.40 -21.51
C ARG A 590 -21.22 -28.15 -21.13
N PRO A 591 -22.05 -28.55 -22.13
CA PRO A 591 -23.26 -29.30 -21.85
C PRO A 591 -22.91 -30.72 -21.35
N LYS A 592 -23.67 -31.22 -20.37
CA LYS A 592 -23.41 -32.52 -19.72
C LYS A 592 -23.65 -33.73 -20.63
N ASP A 593 -24.44 -33.55 -21.68
CA ASP A 593 -24.92 -34.64 -22.54
C ASP A 593 -24.08 -34.85 -23.81
N GLY A 594 -22.89 -34.22 -23.90
CA GLY A 594 -22.03 -34.31 -25.09
C GLY A 594 -22.61 -33.63 -26.34
N GLN A 595 -23.55 -32.69 -26.15
CA GLN A 595 -24.06 -31.85 -27.24
C GLN A 595 -23.00 -30.82 -27.65
N HIS A 596 -23.10 -30.31 -28.88
CA HIS A 596 -22.25 -29.19 -29.32
C HIS A 596 -22.61 -27.93 -28.53
N LEU A 597 -21.67 -26.99 -28.45
CA LEU A 597 -21.93 -25.69 -27.83
C LEU A 597 -22.96 -24.91 -28.67
N PRO A 598 -23.92 -24.21 -28.05
CA PRO A 598 -24.82 -23.32 -28.78
C PRO A 598 -24.04 -22.21 -29.49
N ASP A 599 -24.42 -21.95 -30.74
CA ASP A 599 -23.88 -20.87 -31.55
C ASP A 599 -24.12 -19.49 -30.90
N PHE A 600 -23.14 -18.59 -30.98
CA PHE A 600 -23.31 -17.19 -30.60
C PHE A 600 -23.77 -16.39 -31.82
N THR A 601 -25.06 -16.06 -31.85
CA THR A 601 -25.63 -15.10 -32.82
C THR A 601 -25.53 -13.69 -32.26
N TRP A 602 -24.96 -12.76 -33.04
CA TRP A 602 -24.90 -11.34 -32.69
C TRP A 602 -25.47 -10.47 -33.82
N SER A 603 -26.31 -9.52 -33.40
CA SER A 603 -26.93 -8.52 -34.26
C SER A 603 -26.39 -7.15 -33.86
N ARG A 604 -25.86 -6.38 -34.81
CA ARG A 604 -25.45 -4.99 -34.59
C ARG A 604 -26.62 -4.19 -34.02
N THR A 605 -26.44 -3.65 -32.82
CA THR A 605 -27.40 -2.69 -32.24
C THR A 605 -27.52 -1.45 -33.12
N TYR A 606 -26.40 -1.06 -33.77
CA TYR A 606 -26.32 0.12 -34.61
C TYR A 606 -25.69 -0.18 -35.98
N PRO A 607 -26.42 0.07 -37.09
CA PRO A 607 -25.86 -0.09 -38.43
C PRO A 607 -24.63 0.79 -38.63
N ASN A 608 -23.64 0.27 -39.37
CA ASN A 608 -22.40 0.94 -39.71
C ASN A 608 -21.50 1.34 -38.51
N GLU A 609 -21.63 0.67 -37.37
CA GLU A 609 -20.72 0.81 -36.22
C GLU A 609 -19.55 -0.20 -36.31
N LEU A 610 -18.37 0.16 -35.78
CA LEU A 610 -17.29 -0.81 -35.56
C LEU A 610 -17.62 -1.65 -34.34
N GLU A 611 -17.42 -2.96 -34.40
CA GLU A 611 -17.60 -3.82 -33.22
C GLU A 611 -16.34 -4.66 -32.96
N TYR A 612 -15.99 -4.82 -31.68
CA TYR A 612 -14.77 -5.48 -31.24
C TYR A 612 -15.11 -6.75 -30.47
N PHE A 613 -14.56 -7.89 -30.89
CA PHE A 613 -14.85 -9.21 -30.34
C PHE A 613 -13.62 -9.82 -29.68
N ARG A 614 -13.78 -10.41 -28.50
CA ARG A 614 -12.74 -11.17 -27.80
C ARG A 614 -13.32 -12.41 -27.14
N PHE A 615 -12.56 -13.49 -27.14
CA PHE A 615 -12.99 -14.82 -26.71
C PHE A 615 -12.10 -15.31 -25.57
N GLY A 616 -12.66 -15.87 -24.51
CA GLY A 616 -11.91 -16.38 -23.37
C GLY A 616 -12.56 -17.64 -22.78
N PHE A 617 -11.74 -18.54 -22.23
CA PHE A 617 -12.26 -19.71 -21.51
C PHE A 617 -12.77 -19.33 -20.12
N VAL A 618 -13.78 -20.06 -19.66
CA VAL A 618 -14.46 -19.85 -18.37
C VAL A 618 -14.33 -21.11 -17.53
N HIS A 619 -14.11 -20.92 -16.23
CA HIS A 619 -13.96 -21.99 -15.25
C HIS A 619 -14.89 -21.77 -14.06
N THR A 620 -15.40 -22.86 -13.49
CA THR A 620 -16.32 -22.85 -12.36
C THR A 620 -15.61 -23.26 -11.07
N ASN A 621 -15.74 -22.44 -10.03
CA ASN A 621 -15.21 -22.79 -8.71
C ASN A 621 -16.15 -23.78 -8.01
N ALA A 622 -15.59 -24.71 -7.23
CA ALA A 622 -16.35 -25.79 -6.57
C ALA A 622 -17.44 -25.31 -5.56
N LEU A 623 -17.34 -24.06 -5.07
CA LEU A 623 -18.34 -23.42 -4.21
C LEU A 623 -19.19 -22.36 -4.94
N GLY A 624 -19.12 -22.32 -6.27
CA GLY A 624 -19.68 -21.25 -7.09
C GLY A 624 -18.73 -20.06 -7.27
N GLY A 625 -19.08 -19.20 -8.22
CA GLY A 625 -18.21 -18.16 -8.75
C GLY A 625 -17.43 -18.63 -9.97
N LEU A 626 -17.05 -17.68 -10.83
CA LEU A 626 -16.37 -17.92 -12.09
C LEU A 626 -14.98 -17.29 -12.06
N TRP A 627 -14.04 -17.88 -12.78
CA TRP A 627 -12.82 -17.20 -13.20
C TRP A 627 -12.61 -17.44 -14.71
N TYR A 628 -11.82 -16.56 -15.32
CA TYR A 628 -11.64 -16.51 -16.77
C TYR A 628 -10.15 -16.64 -17.09
N GLU A 629 -9.82 -17.33 -18.17
CA GLU A 629 -8.49 -17.28 -18.77
C GLU A 629 -8.28 -16.00 -19.57
N ASP A 630 -7.06 -15.81 -20.09
CA ASP A 630 -6.76 -14.69 -20.97
C ASP A 630 -7.67 -14.69 -22.19
N PHE A 631 -8.24 -13.51 -22.47
CA PHE A 631 -9.05 -13.29 -23.64
C PHE A 631 -8.18 -13.03 -24.87
N SER A 632 -8.59 -13.58 -26.01
CA SER A 632 -7.95 -13.45 -27.32
C SER A 632 -7.57 -12.01 -27.69
N PRO A 633 -6.64 -11.83 -28.64
CA PRO A 633 -6.47 -10.56 -29.32
C PRO A 633 -7.82 -10.04 -29.87
N PRO A 634 -8.02 -8.71 -29.98
CA PRO A 634 -9.23 -8.14 -30.56
C PRO A 634 -9.42 -8.57 -32.01
N ALA A 635 -10.58 -9.14 -32.30
CA ALA A 635 -11.12 -9.21 -33.65
C ALA A 635 -12.02 -8.00 -33.90
N VAL A 636 -11.98 -7.46 -35.12
CA VAL A 636 -12.66 -6.22 -35.51
C VAL A 636 -13.65 -6.52 -36.62
N TRP A 637 -14.91 -6.18 -36.39
CA TRP A 637 -15.94 -6.18 -37.42
C TRP A 637 -16.09 -4.78 -38.00
N GLY A 638 -15.60 -4.61 -39.22
CA GLY A 638 -15.55 -3.36 -39.98
C GLY A 638 -16.92 -2.81 -40.38
N VAL A 639 -17.00 -1.50 -40.58
CA VAL A 639 -18.20 -0.80 -41.05
C VAL A 639 -18.66 -1.30 -42.43
N ASP A 640 -17.71 -1.73 -43.26
CA ASP A 640 -17.90 -2.37 -44.56
C ASP A 640 -18.41 -3.82 -44.48
N GLY A 641 -18.54 -4.38 -43.28
CA GLY A 641 -18.96 -5.75 -43.02
C GLY A 641 -17.80 -6.76 -42.99
N ASN A 642 -16.56 -6.35 -43.26
CA ASN A 642 -15.41 -7.25 -43.20
C ASN A 642 -15.05 -7.61 -41.76
N PHE A 643 -14.74 -8.88 -41.51
CA PHE A 643 -14.31 -9.36 -40.19
C PHE A 643 -12.80 -9.66 -40.22
N ALA A 644 -12.02 -8.90 -39.44
CA ALA A 644 -10.58 -9.04 -39.34
C ALA A 644 -10.20 -9.58 -37.95
N PHE A 645 -9.36 -10.61 -37.91
CA PHE A 645 -8.84 -11.19 -36.67
C PHE A 645 -7.37 -11.55 -36.82
N ARG A 646 -6.68 -11.74 -35.70
CA ARG A 646 -5.35 -12.33 -35.65
C ARG A 646 -5.44 -13.62 -34.85
N ASP A 647 -4.81 -14.67 -35.34
CA ASP A 647 -4.57 -15.85 -34.50
C ASP A 647 -3.71 -15.44 -33.30
N PRO A 648 -3.97 -16.01 -32.11
CA PRO A 648 -3.09 -15.77 -30.97
C PRO A 648 -1.70 -16.33 -31.26
N GLU A 649 -0.67 -15.51 -31.04
CA GLU A 649 0.72 -15.96 -31.10
C GLU A 649 0.92 -17.05 -30.03
N ILE A 650 1.07 -18.29 -30.49
CA ILE A 650 1.55 -19.39 -29.66
C ILE A 650 3.02 -19.09 -29.37
N PRO A 651 3.45 -18.97 -28.10
CA PRO A 651 4.87 -18.86 -27.80
C PRO A 651 5.57 -20.10 -28.36
N GLU A 652 6.54 -19.92 -29.26
CA GLU A 652 7.38 -21.03 -29.70
C GLU A 652 8.16 -21.56 -28.49
N ASP A 653 8.00 -22.84 -28.18
CA ASP A 653 8.76 -23.50 -27.12
C ASP A 653 10.25 -23.38 -27.46
N PRO A 654 11.11 -22.85 -26.55
CA PRO A 654 12.55 -22.71 -26.81
C PRO A 654 13.33 -24.02 -26.99
N GLU A 655 12.66 -25.18 -27.02
CA GLU A 655 13.27 -26.52 -27.08
C GLU A 655 13.09 -27.23 -28.44
N SER A 656 12.56 -26.58 -29.50
CA SER A 656 12.46 -27.19 -30.84
C SER A 656 13.62 -26.89 -31.80
N GLU A 657 14.66 -26.15 -31.39
CA GLU A 657 15.90 -25.98 -32.18
C GLU A 657 17.08 -26.83 -31.64
N SER A 658 16.90 -28.15 -31.58
CA SER A 658 18.03 -29.10 -31.59
C SER A 658 17.67 -30.49 -32.15
N GLU A 659 17.71 -30.62 -33.47
CA GLU A 659 18.09 -31.86 -34.18
C GLU A 659 19.45 -31.66 -34.88
#